data_AF-A0A0V1PXV9-F1
#
_entry.id   AF-A0A0V1PXV9-F1
#
_cell.length_a   1.000
_cell.length_b   1.000
_cell.length_c   1.000
_cell.angle_alpha   90.00
_cell.angle_beta   90.00
_cell.angle_gamma   90.00
#
_symmetry.space_group_name_H-M   'P 1'
#
loop_
_entity.id
_entity.type
_entity.pdbx_description
1 polymer ?
#
loop_
_entity_poly.entity_id
_entity_poly.type
_entity_poly.pdbx_seq_one_letter_code
_entity_poly.pdbx_strand_id
1 'polypeptide(L)'
;MDIYSGVESNDSLISVLKKWYPKPPRKFSSKLVNEVHQIVINANSRDLYEILLNTSYFNNVLWPFFHQDITSNHIELLVCTILYDIEQGYSKLMDIVLTNGETFQVLFERLLNITISPCQLSNLRLHKNILLFLNQLVTFRLSHPVVKKSLNGLFSITTWSNLHEYQTLLKKNDLEKEFNLRQAIIEDCENKSAKSYLILKQRWAYTVLTNYMSSITEGEMIKHSEFINYLESLMQTIISCVSQLPIRNYFNSLLKGMQFLSCFYSVDENNHRRLLEFVKVLKNFVFYPISDFTGEEYLEGTKYQENFYELQKIIFERFSGVQQEKINDFILVPSVYNYSPKKLEEFLSNFDLEDLVVIANKLQIIDHISNEFKNTDFIKNAIANEVFTPEYNVKGLSQLVNGYSEADIIDEFNDIYSNESLFQPIPLPQIHNTQYLCLGDYIIREVLNLTADIKRLANNHICQVLDRLKLSLDQQNNLRIKGTSKYFSKLESLNVFDKSTAELTISANKDWLDSIKQNDYILLIQLIKPNKYSSRQRMVKYGLNMVRFKKVIELSGKNKQKNILIEWNESVQLENRFNYVIRLPAETSSLDRLKVIGNDVDVANITLPEYLTDLFLGIDKPTAAHFKSQHDRPYKLKIDCLNASQLKYELEIENNSKRRKVNDNQVSADPPYILKFDEDADKVAVKSIIGDKSTYQLSDDQALCIIPSVSTGVTIIDTPQNSDGHLLQAVIYNLQLNFPKERTLFLCPNEIYLDRFEIELTTFLKVYADPVKYNDKLDKLFNTLKLKLEQVETLSEFVGLKDMGFGQTCDNALLLFPKIKQAWENFLHTVKNDRLQITKYPFKDYFKIELGESLESDMQKIVVSYKTITQVFQDIQNLAPLVKFQNKKGELIKFLIRKYCQYLLVTPETLISQKVYQTKFDSIVCIGENIPQFNWFLPMVNNAYLRRVVVLGDFSRSNKSRWRFLGVPSIKLRKVSSRQEFLQYYNYEYNNELISVYNGAAANGGFEKTHQIIPVDVESNESVSVNEAEYSVALYQYMRLLGYPAPEISIIAMNAHQKVLIEEVLNAKCGKGESSDSSHFKFGWPTVELDDCCNPNSYLIISSFGRKYPKLQCLNAATSGLYIVGNYSQNSFPRKNLTVVNGEMYNKLIKRDSKHLYEIVGYDHLRQYVDQMTTMRMSTAK
;
A
#
# COMPACT_ATOMS: atom_id res chain seq x y z
N MET A 1 3.16 35.36 -16.85
CA MET A 1 2.40 34.73 -17.94
C MET A 1 3.30 33.84 -18.80
N ASP A 2 4.60 33.85 -18.56
CA ASP A 2 5.62 33.17 -19.38
C ASP A 2 6.00 31.76 -18.90
N ILE A 3 5.07 30.99 -18.32
CA ILE A 3 5.38 29.72 -17.61
C ILE A 3 4.71 28.49 -18.26
N TYR A 4 4.12 28.64 -19.45
CA TYR A 4 3.33 27.57 -20.06
C TYR A 4 3.64 27.24 -21.53
N SER A 5 4.65 27.89 -22.12
CA SER A 5 5.02 27.79 -23.54
C SER A 5 5.79 26.51 -23.88
N GLY A 6 5.13 25.36 -23.75
CA GLY A 6 5.73 24.06 -24.09
C GLY A 6 4.90 23.17 -25.01
N VAL A 7 3.60 23.43 -25.16
CA VAL A 7 2.69 22.68 -26.06
C VAL A 7 1.61 23.64 -26.54
N GLU A 8 1.42 23.79 -27.86
CA GLU A 8 0.50 24.77 -28.48
C GLU A 8 -0.95 24.68 -27.95
N SER A 9 -1.38 23.51 -27.47
CA SER A 9 -2.72 23.28 -26.89
C SER A 9 -2.89 23.88 -25.49
N ASN A 10 -1.82 23.98 -24.69
CA ASN A 10 -1.88 24.50 -23.32
C ASN A 10 -2.14 26.02 -23.30
N ASP A 11 -1.58 26.76 -24.24
CA ASP A 11 -1.72 28.22 -24.34
C ASP A 11 -3.19 28.66 -24.54
N SER A 12 -3.99 27.80 -25.20
CA SER A 12 -5.42 28.04 -25.42
C SER A 12 -6.23 28.05 -24.11
N LEU A 13 -6.06 27.05 -23.24
CA LEU A 13 -6.76 26.97 -21.94
C LEU A 13 -6.35 28.14 -21.04
N ILE A 14 -5.08 28.53 -21.10
CA ILE A 14 -4.49 29.59 -20.26
C ILE A 14 -5.05 30.96 -20.57
N SER A 15 -5.40 31.21 -21.83
CA SER A 15 -6.11 32.43 -22.22
C SER A 15 -7.48 32.56 -21.51
N VAL A 16 -8.14 31.43 -21.24
CA VAL A 16 -9.48 31.36 -20.63
C VAL A 16 -9.42 31.31 -19.09
N LEU A 17 -8.31 30.84 -18.50
CA LEU A 17 -8.11 30.73 -17.04
C LEU A 17 -8.49 32.00 -16.24
N LYS A 18 -8.21 33.19 -16.79
CA LYS A 18 -8.50 34.48 -16.16
C LYS A 18 -9.99 34.68 -15.84
N LYS A 19 -10.89 33.93 -16.49
CA LYS A 19 -12.34 34.05 -16.31
C LYS A 19 -12.84 33.47 -14.97
N TRP A 20 -12.10 32.55 -14.33
CA TRP A 20 -12.50 31.91 -13.06
C TRP A 20 -11.40 31.79 -12.00
N TYR A 21 -10.16 32.15 -12.33
CA TYR A 21 -9.02 32.13 -11.42
C TYR A 21 -8.23 33.44 -11.55
N PRO A 22 -7.82 34.10 -10.43
CA PRO A 22 -7.82 33.61 -9.05
C PRO A 22 -9.14 33.83 -8.27
N LYS A 23 -10.14 34.51 -8.85
CA LYS A 23 -11.44 34.75 -8.21
C LYS A 23 -12.56 34.00 -8.95
N PRO A 24 -13.52 33.40 -8.23
CA PRO A 24 -14.63 32.69 -8.85
C PRO A 24 -15.52 33.66 -9.65
N PRO A 25 -16.16 33.18 -10.74
CA PRO A 25 -17.05 34.01 -11.55
C PRO A 25 -18.34 34.34 -10.79
N ARG A 26 -18.85 35.56 -10.99
CA ARG A 26 -20.09 36.04 -10.31
C ARG A 26 -21.38 35.45 -10.88
N LYS A 27 -21.38 35.00 -12.15
CA LYS A 27 -22.55 34.45 -12.86
C LYS A 27 -22.13 33.25 -13.71
N PHE A 28 -23.06 32.30 -13.88
CA PHE A 28 -22.89 31.16 -14.78
C PHE A 28 -22.84 31.58 -16.25
N SER A 29 -21.99 30.93 -17.05
CA SER A 29 -21.88 31.12 -18.50
C SER A 29 -21.74 29.77 -19.20
N SER A 30 -22.76 29.35 -19.95
CA SER A 30 -22.73 28.09 -20.70
C SER A 30 -21.67 28.09 -21.82
N LYS A 31 -21.39 29.27 -22.40
CA LYS A 31 -20.33 29.44 -23.41
C LYS A 31 -18.95 29.11 -22.85
N LEU A 32 -18.67 29.50 -21.60
CA LEU A 32 -17.40 29.18 -20.92
C LEU A 32 -17.19 27.67 -20.83
N VAL A 33 -18.22 26.95 -20.37
CA VAL A 33 -18.16 25.50 -20.18
C VAL A 33 -17.95 24.79 -21.52
N ASN A 34 -18.63 25.24 -22.58
CA ASN A 34 -18.45 24.68 -23.92
C ASN A 34 -17.06 24.97 -24.50
N GLU A 35 -16.52 26.17 -24.33
CA GLU A 35 -15.15 26.51 -24.74
C GLU A 35 -14.12 25.60 -24.04
N VAL A 36 -14.25 25.42 -22.71
CA VAL A 36 -13.37 24.56 -21.93
C VAL A 36 -13.51 23.09 -22.32
N HIS A 37 -14.74 22.62 -22.52
CA HIS A 37 -15.04 21.26 -22.96
C HIS A 37 -14.34 20.94 -24.29
N GLN A 38 -14.46 21.81 -25.30
CA GLN A 38 -13.81 21.61 -26.59
C GLN A 38 -12.28 21.54 -26.48
N ILE A 39 -11.66 22.42 -25.68
CA ILE A 39 -10.19 22.43 -25.51
C ILE A 39 -9.73 21.12 -24.85
N VAL A 40 -10.37 20.72 -23.76
CA VAL A 40 -9.97 19.54 -22.96
C VAL A 40 -10.19 18.25 -23.73
N ILE A 41 -11.29 18.15 -24.47
CA ILE A 41 -11.68 16.94 -25.20
C ILE A 41 -10.84 16.71 -26.44
N ASN A 42 -10.52 17.79 -27.18
CA ASN A 42 -9.71 17.69 -28.39
C ASN A 42 -8.26 17.32 -28.09
N ALA A 43 -7.71 17.84 -26.99
CA ALA A 43 -6.34 17.58 -26.58
C ALA A 43 -6.18 16.28 -25.77
N ASN A 44 -7.21 15.90 -24.98
CA ASN A 44 -7.27 14.70 -24.15
C ASN A 44 -5.97 14.39 -23.38
N SER A 45 -5.38 15.41 -22.76
CA SER A 45 -4.08 15.32 -22.07
C SER A 45 -4.24 15.42 -20.55
N ARG A 46 -3.40 14.68 -19.81
CA ARG A 46 -3.36 14.68 -18.34
C ARG A 46 -3.10 16.08 -17.78
N ASP A 47 -2.18 16.81 -18.42
CA ASP A 47 -1.77 18.16 -18.02
C ASP A 47 -2.94 19.15 -17.96
N LEU A 48 -3.93 19.04 -18.86
CA LEU A 48 -5.08 19.95 -18.88
C LEU A 48 -6.01 19.69 -17.70
N TYR A 49 -6.26 18.43 -17.34
CA TYR A 49 -7.06 18.09 -16.16
C TYR A 49 -6.33 18.49 -14.86
N GLU A 50 -5.01 18.38 -14.82
CA GLU A 50 -4.20 18.90 -13.72
C GLU A 50 -4.35 20.41 -13.53
N ILE A 51 -4.38 21.17 -14.64
CA ILE A 51 -4.65 22.61 -14.58
C ILE A 51 -6.06 22.90 -14.05
N LEU A 52 -7.08 22.13 -14.45
CA LEU A 52 -8.44 22.31 -13.95
C LEU A 52 -8.56 22.06 -12.44
N LEU A 53 -7.89 21.03 -11.91
CA LEU A 53 -7.85 20.73 -10.48
C LEU A 53 -7.15 21.86 -9.72
N ASN A 54 -5.95 22.25 -10.15
CA ASN A 54 -5.14 23.27 -9.47
C ASN A 54 -5.80 24.66 -9.47
N THR A 55 -6.58 24.97 -10.51
CA THR A 55 -7.33 26.23 -10.60
C THR A 55 -8.69 26.18 -9.90
N SER A 56 -9.00 25.06 -9.21
CA SER A 56 -10.27 24.82 -8.52
C SER A 56 -11.49 25.04 -9.41
N TYR A 57 -11.40 24.71 -10.71
CA TYR A 57 -12.50 24.92 -11.66
C TYR A 57 -13.78 24.19 -11.24
N PHE A 58 -13.63 23.01 -10.65
CA PHE A 58 -14.76 22.24 -10.11
C PHE A 58 -15.52 23.02 -9.03
N ASN A 59 -14.81 23.51 -8.02
CA ASN A 59 -15.38 24.22 -6.86
C ASN A 59 -15.84 25.64 -7.21
N ASN A 60 -15.24 26.28 -8.22
CA ASN A 60 -15.56 27.64 -8.60
C ASN A 60 -16.66 27.73 -9.66
N VAL A 61 -16.81 26.71 -10.52
CA VAL A 61 -17.68 26.75 -11.71
C VAL A 61 -18.59 25.53 -11.82
N LEU A 62 -18.05 24.31 -11.83
CA LEU A 62 -18.85 23.13 -12.19
C LEU A 62 -19.93 22.79 -11.16
N TRP A 63 -19.55 22.67 -9.89
CA TRP A 63 -20.45 22.21 -8.82
C TRP A 63 -21.40 23.29 -8.30
N PRO A 64 -20.97 24.54 -8.02
CA PRO A 64 -21.88 25.57 -7.50
C PRO A 64 -23.00 25.96 -8.45
N PHE A 65 -22.75 25.87 -9.76
CA PHE A 65 -23.75 26.20 -10.79
C PHE A 65 -24.53 24.97 -11.27
N PHE A 66 -24.40 23.81 -10.62
CA PHE A 66 -25.10 22.59 -10.99
C PHE A 66 -26.63 22.70 -10.79
N HIS A 67 -27.42 22.36 -11.81
CA HIS A 67 -28.89 22.32 -11.80
C HIS A 67 -29.41 21.30 -12.84
N GLN A 68 -30.70 20.96 -12.78
CA GLN A 68 -31.30 19.88 -13.57
C GLN A 68 -31.16 20.06 -15.10
N ASP A 69 -31.23 21.29 -15.61
CA ASP A 69 -31.30 21.61 -17.05
C ASP A 69 -29.95 21.88 -17.73
N ILE A 70 -28.83 21.56 -17.08
CA ILE A 70 -27.48 21.77 -17.60
C ILE A 70 -27.21 21.02 -18.92
N THR A 71 -26.14 21.33 -19.67
CA THR A 71 -25.79 20.58 -20.90
C THR A 71 -25.03 19.27 -20.62
N SER A 72 -25.08 18.31 -21.55
CA SER A 72 -24.30 17.07 -21.45
C SER A 72 -22.79 17.32 -21.36
N ASN A 73 -22.29 18.38 -22.00
CA ASN A 73 -20.88 18.78 -21.96
C ASN A 73 -20.41 19.14 -20.54
N HIS A 74 -21.25 19.84 -19.77
CA HIS A 74 -20.95 20.19 -18.39
C HIS A 74 -20.90 18.95 -17.49
N ILE A 75 -21.82 17.99 -17.72
CA ILE A 75 -21.82 16.71 -17.00
C ILE A 75 -20.57 15.92 -17.31
N GLU A 76 -20.15 15.86 -18.59
CA GLU A 76 -18.91 15.19 -18.96
C GLU A 76 -17.70 15.78 -18.25
N LEU A 77 -17.54 17.12 -18.25
CA LEU A 77 -16.45 17.78 -17.51
C LEU A 77 -16.52 17.52 -16.00
N LEU A 78 -17.71 17.56 -15.42
CA LEU A 78 -17.93 17.26 -14.01
C LEU A 78 -17.47 15.83 -13.68
N VAL A 79 -17.88 14.85 -14.48
CA VAL A 79 -17.50 13.44 -14.29
C VAL A 79 -16.00 13.23 -14.52
N CYS A 80 -15.43 13.75 -15.62
CA CYS A 80 -14.01 13.56 -15.94
C CYS A 80 -13.09 14.23 -14.91
N THR A 81 -13.45 15.39 -14.36
CA THR A 81 -12.65 16.04 -13.31
C THR A 81 -12.66 15.24 -12.00
N ILE A 82 -13.80 14.62 -11.64
CA ILE A 82 -13.87 13.71 -10.48
C ILE A 82 -13.07 12.43 -10.76
N LEU A 83 -13.18 11.84 -11.95
CA LEU A 83 -12.42 10.65 -12.31
C LEU A 83 -10.91 10.92 -12.26
N TYR A 84 -10.47 12.08 -12.74
CA TYR A 84 -9.07 12.49 -12.67
C TYR A 84 -8.58 12.71 -11.23
N ASP A 85 -9.40 13.32 -10.36
CA ASP A 85 -9.12 13.44 -8.91
C ASP A 85 -8.85 12.05 -8.29
N ILE A 86 -9.70 11.07 -8.62
CA ILE A 86 -9.59 9.68 -8.16
C ILE A 86 -8.35 8.98 -8.73
N GLU A 87 -8.04 9.15 -10.03
CA GLU A 87 -6.84 8.59 -10.65
C GLU A 87 -5.54 9.12 -10.01
N GLN A 88 -5.53 10.37 -9.55
CA GLN A 88 -4.40 10.96 -8.81
C GLN A 88 -4.29 10.47 -7.36
N GLY A 89 -5.25 9.67 -6.89
CA GLY A 89 -5.29 9.15 -5.53
C GLY A 89 -5.97 10.07 -4.51
N TYR A 90 -6.67 11.12 -4.98
CA TYR A 90 -7.49 12.02 -4.17
C TYR A 90 -8.98 11.65 -4.31
N SER A 91 -9.81 11.83 -3.28
CA SER A 91 -11.27 11.59 -3.40
C SER A 91 -12.13 12.75 -2.91
N LYS A 92 -11.52 13.92 -2.80
CA LYS A 92 -12.15 15.06 -2.15
C LYS A 92 -13.30 15.61 -2.98
N LEU A 93 -13.17 15.67 -4.31
CA LEU A 93 -14.27 16.16 -5.15
C LEU A 93 -15.50 15.26 -5.03
N MET A 94 -15.30 13.94 -4.94
CA MET A 94 -16.38 13.00 -4.68
C MET A 94 -17.02 13.24 -3.31
N ASP A 95 -16.23 13.44 -2.27
CA ASP A 95 -16.75 13.69 -0.92
C ASP A 95 -17.55 15.01 -0.85
N ILE A 96 -17.13 16.05 -1.58
CA ILE A 96 -17.87 17.31 -1.73
C ILE A 96 -19.23 17.08 -2.40
N VAL A 97 -19.26 16.27 -3.46
CA VAL A 97 -20.50 15.92 -4.17
C VAL A 97 -21.44 15.15 -3.25
N LEU A 98 -20.92 14.22 -2.47
CA LEU A 98 -21.71 13.37 -1.56
C LEU A 98 -22.21 14.11 -0.31
N THR A 99 -21.58 15.24 0.06
CA THR A 99 -22.02 16.08 1.18
C THR A 99 -23.43 16.64 0.94
N ASN A 100 -23.74 17.03 -0.30
CA ASN A 100 -25.07 17.52 -0.68
C ASN A 100 -25.89 16.37 -1.30
N GLY A 101 -26.51 15.55 -0.45
CA GLY A 101 -27.22 14.34 -0.88
C GLY A 101 -28.37 14.58 -1.88
N GLU A 102 -29.07 15.72 -1.80
CA GLU A 102 -30.18 16.05 -2.70
C GLU A 102 -29.71 16.38 -4.13
N THR A 103 -28.69 17.23 -4.27
CA THR A 103 -28.13 17.58 -5.59
C THR A 103 -27.45 16.38 -6.23
N PHE A 104 -26.83 15.50 -5.43
CA PHE A 104 -26.30 14.23 -5.92
C PHE A 104 -27.39 13.31 -6.47
N GLN A 105 -28.56 13.22 -5.83
CA GLN A 105 -29.67 12.41 -6.35
C GLN A 105 -30.15 12.91 -7.72
N VAL A 106 -30.25 14.22 -7.91
CA VAL A 106 -30.60 14.83 -9.21
C VAL A 106 -29.53 14.52 -10.26
N LEU A 107 -28.25 14.63 -9.92
CA LEU A 107 -27.15 14.22 -10.80
C LEU A 107 -27.28 12.74 -11.16
N PHE A 108 -27.47 11.87 -10.17
CA PHE A 108 -27.52 10.43 -10.34
C PHE A 108 -28.70 9.99 -11.23
N GLU A 109 -29.90 10.52 -11.01
CA GLU A 109 -31.05 10.28 -11.89
C GLU A 109 -30.76 10.67 -13.33
N ARG A 110 -30.10 11.81 -13.53
CA ARG A 110 -29.74 12.27 -14.87
C ARG A 110 -28.71 11.37 -15.55
N LEU A 111 -27.71 10.88 -14.81
CA LEU A 111 -26.73 9.93 -15.32
C LEU A 111 -27.37 8.61 -15.78
N LEU A 112 -28.35 8.11 -15.03
CA LEU A 112 -29.10 6.91 -15.41
C LEU A 112 -29.96 7.12 -16.66
N ASN A 113 -30.63 8.27 -16.79
CA ASN A 113 -31.41 8.62 -17.98
C ASN A 113 -30.55 8.68 -19.26
N ILE A 114 -29.34 9.23 -19.16
CA ILE A 114 -28.40 9.29 -20.29
C ILE A 114 -27.99 7.87 -20.70
N THR A 115 -27.62 7.02 -19.75
CA THR A 115 -27.10 5.66 -20.03
C THR A 115 -28.14 4.66 -20.54
N ILE A 116 -29.43 4.88 -20.27
CA ILE A 116 -30.53 4.04 -20.81
C ILE A 116 -30.73 4.27 -22.32
N SER A 117 -30.37 5.46 -22.82
CA SER A 117 -30.55 5.80 -24.23
C SER A 117 -29.77 4.84 -25.14
N PRO A 118 -30.30 4.47 -26.33
CA PRO A 118 -29.65 3.50 -27.21
C PRO A 118 -28.26 3.96 -27.64
N CYS A 119 -27.38 2.99 -27.91
CA CYS A 119 -25.97 3.21 -28.22
C CYS A 119 -25.77 3.96 -29.54
N GLN A 120 -25.69 5.29 -29.50
CA GLN A 120 -25.31 6.13 -30.63
C GLN A 120 -23.85 6.54 -30.53
N LEU A 121 -23.12 6.49 -31.65
CA LEU A 121 -21.69 6.82 -31.74
C LEU A 121 -21.30 8.13 -31.04
N SER A 122 -22.10 9.19 -31.19
CA SER A 122 -21.83 10.51 -30.57
C SER A 122 -21.87 10.51 -29.04
N ASN A 123 -22.60 9.57 -28.43
CA ASN A 123 -22.85 9.54 -26.98
C ASN A 123 -22.00 8.48 -26.26
N LEU A 124 -21.35 7.57 -26.99
CA LEU A 124 -20.58 6.45 -26.41
C LEU A 124 -19.48 6.92 -25.45
N ARG A 125 -18.79 8.02 -25.79
CA ARG A 125 -17.77 8.62 -24.92
C ARG A 125 -18.35 9.09 -23.59
N LEU A 126 -19.48 9.79 -23.63
CA LEU A 126 -20.18 10.24 -22.42
C LEU A 126 -20.63 9.03 -21.60
N HIS A 127 -21.23 8.02 -22.23
CA HIS A 127 -21.68 6.81 -21.55
C HIS A 127 -20.50 6.07 -20.89
N LYS A 128 -19.35 5.96 -21.58
CA LYS A 128 -18.11 5.40 -21.05
C LYS A 128 -17.69 6.09 -19.75
N ASN A 129 -17.62 7.42 -19.75
CA ASN A 129 -17.19 8.19 -18.59
C ASN A 129 -18.19 8.07 -17.42
N ILE A 130 -19.50 8.04 -17.73
CA ILE A 130 -20.55 7.84 -16.72
C ILE A 130 -20.45 6.43 -16.09
N LEU A 131 -20.25 5.39 -16.89
CA LEU A 131 -20.07 4.03 -16.38
C LEU A 131 -18.83 3.93 -15.48
N LEU A 132 -17.71 4.55 -15.88
CA LEU A 132 -16.53 4.61 -15.02
C LEU A 132 -16.81 5.34 -13.71
N PHE A 133 -17.60 6.41 -13.72
CA PHE A 133 -18.02 7.09 -12.49
C PHE A 133 -18.90 6.21 -11.59
N LEU A 134 -19.86 5.48 -12.18
CA LEU A 134 -20.67 4.49 -11.45
C LEU A 134 -19.79 3.38 -10.87
N ASN A 135 -18.80 2.92 -11.63
CA ASN A 135 -17.80 1.96 -11.16
C ASN A 135 -17.05 2.50 -9.94
N GLN A 136 -16.60 3.76 -9.94
CA GLN A 136 -15.93 4.35 -8.78
C GLN A 136 -16.84 4.44 -7.54
N LEU A 137 -18.13 4.74 -7.72
CA LEU A 137 -19.11 4.74 -6.63
C LEU A 137 -19.26 3.36 -5.98
N VAL A 138 -19.38 2.32 -6.80
CA VAL A 138 -19.50 0.92 -6.36
C VAL A 138 -18.19 0.47 -5.69
N THR A 139 -17.04 0.73 -6.30
CA THR A 139 -15.74 0.29 -5.80
C THR A 139 -15.36 0.92 -4.46
N PHE A 140 -15.45 2.25 -4.35
CA PHE A 140 -14.85 3.01 -3.24
C PHE A 140 -15.84 3.62 -2.25
N ARG A 141 -17.15 3.65 -2.55
CA ARG A 141 -18.16 4.37 -1.75
C ARG A 141 -19.43 3.58 -1.46
N LEU A 142 -19.42 2.26 -1.61
CA LEU A 142 -20.58 1.41 -1.32
C LEU A 142 -21.08 1.56 0.14
N SER A 143 -20.15 1.73 1.08
CA SER A 143 -20.43 1.93 2.50
C SER A 143 -21.07 3.30 2.82
N HIS A 144 -20.96 4.28 1.92
CA HIS A 144 -21.47 5.64 2.17
C HIS A 144 -23.01 5.67 2.13
N PRO A 145 -23.70 6.26 3.12
CA PRO A 145 -25.16 6.15 3.26
C PRO A 145 -25.94 6.73 2.08
N VAL A 146 -25.48 7.85 1.52
CA VAL A 146 -26.11 8.48 0.34
C VAL A 146 -25.99 7.57 -0.89
N VAL A 147 -24.81 6.96 -1.10
CA VAL A 147 -24.55 6.09 -2.24
C VAL A 147 -25.34 4.79 -2.11
N LYS A 148 -25.34 4.18 -0.92
CA LYS A 148 -26.16 3.00 -0.62
C LYS A 148 -27.64 3.26 -0.88
N LYS A 149 -28.18 4.41 -0.45
CA LYS A 149 -29.58 4.80 -0.74
C LYS A 149 -29.85 5.00 -2.23
N SER A 150 -28.92 5.59 -2.98
CA SER A 150 -29.06 5.79 -4.42
C SER A 150 -28.96 4.48 -5.22
N LEU A 151 -28.03 3.59 -4.86
CA LEU A 151 -27.83 2.27 -5.49
C LEU A 151 -28.94 1.27 -5.12
N ASN A 152 -29.51 1.38 -3.92
CA ASN A 152 -30.68 0.61 -3.54
C ASN A 152 -31.81 0.83 -4.57
N GLY A 153 -32.27 -0.27 -5.17
CA GLY A 153 -33.25 -0.29 -6.25
C GLY A 153 -32.68 -0.61 -7.64
N LEU A 154 -31.40 -0.33 -7.90
CA LEU A 154 -30.76 -0.66 -9.18
C LEU A 154 -30.37 -2.13 -9.29
N PHE A 155 -29.99 -2.74 -8.16
CA PHE A 155 -29.55 -4.13 -8.06
C PHE A 155 -30.39 -4.93 -7.06
N SER A 156 -31.68 -4.58 -6.89
CA SER A 156 -32.59 -5.31 -6.01
C SER A 156 -33.25 -6.50 -6.73
N ILE A 157 -33.85 -7.40 -5.94
CA ILE A 157 -34.67 -8.51 -6.42
C ILE A 157 -35.76 -8.09 -7.42
N THR A 158 -36.26 -6.85 -7.33
CA THR A 158 -37.24 -6.29 -8.26
C THR A 158 -36.75 -6.25 -9.70
N THR A 159 -35.42 -6.25 -9.95
CA THR A 159 -34.86 -6.30 -11.30
C THR A 159 -35.18 -7.61 -12.04
N TRP A 160 -35.46 -8.69 -11.30
CA TRP A 160 -35.84 -9.99 -11.88
C TRP A 160 -37.20 -9.96 -12.58
N SER A 161 -38.07 -8.97 -12.31
CA SER A 161 -39.35 -8.82 -13.01
C SER A 161 -39.19 -8.61 -14.51
N ASN A 162 -37.99 -8.23 -14.97
CA ASN A 162 -37.68 -8.04 -16.37
C ASN A 162 -37.27 -9.33 -17.08
N LEU A 163 -36.99 -10.42 -16.34
CA LEU A 163 -36.66 -11.73 -16.90
C LEU A 163 -37.93 -12.49 -17.32
N HIS A 164 -37.81 -13.33 -18.34
CA HIS A 164 -38.85 -14.30 -18.67
C HIS A 164 -38.96 -15.35 -17.56
N GLU A 165 -40.18 -15.82 -17.24
CA GLU A 165 -40.44 -16.88 -16.24
C GLU A 165 -39.77 -16.70 -14.86
N TYR A 166 -39.52 -15.45 -14.42
CA TYR A 166 -38.82 -15.14 -13.16
C TYR A 166 -39.41 -15.78 -11.89
N GLN A 167 -40.67 -16.22 -11.93
CA GLN A 167 -41.34 -16.91 -10.82
C GLN A 167 -40.67 -18.23 -10.43
N THR A 168 -40.04 -18.94 -11.38
CA THR A 168 -39.33 -20.20 -11.07
C THR A 168 -38.07 -19.92 -10.23
N LEU A 169 -37.33 -18.85 -10.52
CA LEU A 169 -36.18 -18.39 -9.73
C LEU A 169 -36.57 -17.97 -8.31
N LEU A 170 -37.72 -17.30 -8.16
CA LEU A 170 -38.23 -16.90 -6.85
C LEU A 170 -38.57 -18.11 -5.97
N LYS A 171 -39.18 -19.15 -6.56
CA LYS A 171 -39.50 -20.41 -5.87
C LYS A 171 -38.27 -21.21 -5.49
N LYS A 172 -37.28 -21.30 -6.39
CA LYS A 172 -36.04 -22.07 -6.16
C LYS A 172 -35.24 -21.54 -4.95
N ASN A 173 -35.31 -20.24 -4.69
CA ASN A 173 -34.55 -19.58 -3.63
C ASN A 173 -35.41 -19.16 -2.42
N ASP A 174 -36.71 -19.50 -2.38
CA ASP A 174 -37.66 -19.11 -1.32
C ASP A 174 -37.81 -17.58 -1.07
N LEU A 175 -37.72 -16.76 -2.13
CA LEU A 175 -37.69 -15.28 -2.03
C LEU A 175 -38.98 -14.54 -2.41
N GLU A 176 -40.09 -15.26 -2.62
CA GLU A 176 -41.37 -14.67 -3.08
C GLU A 176 -41.89 -13.57 -2.13
N LYS A 177 -41.77 -13.78 -0.82
CA LYS A 177 -42.23 -12.80 0.18
C LYS A 177 -41.44 -11.49 0.11
N GLU A 178 -40.12 -11.57 -0.02
CA GLU A 178 -39.26 -10.38 -0.11
C GLU A 178 -39.51 -9.62 -1.41
N PHE A 179 -39.70 -10.34 -2.52
CA PHE A 179 -40.04 -9.74 -3.81
C PHE A 179 -41.36 -8.95 -3.72
N ASN A 180 -42.43 -9.58 -3.22
CA ASN A 180 -43.75 -8.95 -3.12
C ASN A 180 -43.73 -7.69 -2.25
N LEU A 181 -43.00 -7.72 -1.12
CA LEU A 181 -42.84 -6.54 -0.25
C LEU A 181 -42.16 -5.37 -0.98
N ARG A 182 -41.07 -5.63 -1.72
CA ARG A 182 -40.35 -4.57 -2.43
C ARG A 182 -41.10 -4.07 -3.67
N GLN A 183 -41.85 -4.95 -4.32
CA GLN A 183 -42.67 -4.61 -5.48
C GLN A 183 -43.87 -3.74 -5.06
N ALA A 184 -44.51 -4.03 -3.93
CA ALA A 184 -45.59 -3.22 -3.36
C ALA A 184 -45.17 -1.77 -3.12
N ILE A 185 -43.93 -1.53 -2.64
CA ILE A 185 -43.39 -0.17 -2.45
C ILE A 185 -43.39 0.66 -3.75
N ILE A 186 -43.16 0.02 -4.89
CA ILE A 186 -43.17 0.69 -6.20
C ILE A 186 -44.60 0.94 -6.66
N GLU A 187 -45.49 -0.02 -6.42
CA GLU A 187 -46.90 0.03 -6.84
C GLU A 187 -47.69 1.06 -6.03
N ASP A 188 -47.52 1.08 -4.71
CA ASP A 188 -48.18 1.95 -3.73
C ASP A 188 -47.64 3.39 -3.72
N CYS A 189 -46.60 3.70 -4.52
CA CYS A 189 -46.05 5.04 -4.60
C CYS A 189 -47.00 6.00 -5.34
N GLU A 190 -47.62 6.95 -4.63
CA GLU A 190 -48.58 7.92 -5.19
C GLU A 190 -47.92 9.00 -6.06
N ASN A 191 -46.69 9.41 -5.71
CA ASN A 191 -45.97 10.48 -6.42
C ASN A 191 -45.46 9.99 -7.80
N LYS A 192 -46.01 10.55 -8.89
CA LYS A 192 -45.67 10.14 -10.27
C LYS A 192 -44.18 10.22 -10.60
N SER A 193 -43.50 11.31 -10.24
CA SER A 193 -42.06 11.50 -10.51
C SER A 193 -41.18 10.51 -9.74
N ALA A 194 -41.50 10.28 -8.46
CA ALA A 194 -40.81 9.29 -7.64
C ALA A 194 -41.05 7.87 -8.17
N LYS A 195 -42.28 7.55 -8.58
CA LYS A 195 -42.62 6.26 -9.18
C LYS A 195 -41.88 6.02 -10.50
N SER A 196 -41.81 7.02 -11.38
CA SER A 196 -41.03 6.90 -12.62
C SER A 196 -39.55 6.65 -12.34
N TYR A 197 -38.99 7.30 -11.32
CA TYR A 197 -37.61 7.09 -10.91
C TYR A 197 -37.36 5.68 -10.34
N LEU A 198 -38.29 5.13 -9.55
CA LEU A 198 -38.21 3.76 -9.05
C LEU A 198 -38.30 2.71 -10.17
N ILE A 199 -39.21 2.91 -11.13
CA ILE A 199 -39.34 2.05 -12.32
C ILE A 199 -38.07 2.11 -13.17
N LEU A 200 -37.49 3.32 -13.32
CA LEU A 200 -36.24 3.52 -14.02
C LEU A 200 -35.13 2.70 -13.37
N LYS A 201 -34.99 2.74 -12.03
CA LYS A 201 -34.00 1.93 -11.31
C LYS A 201 -34.21 0.42 -11.53
N GLN A 202 -35.46 -0.03 -11.47
CA GLN A 202 -35.81 -1.44 -11.67
C GLN A 202 -35.43 -1.95 -13.06
N ARG A 203 -35.53 -1.11 -14.09
CA ARG A 203 -35.28 -1.49 -15.50
C ARG A 203 -33.87 -1.20 -15.97
N TRP A 204 -33.17 -0.24 -15.36
CA TRP A 204 -31.89 0.27 -15.83
C TRP A 204 -30.89 -0.84 -16.17
N ALA A 205 -30.56 -1.70 -15.21
CA ALA A 205 -29.54 -2.74 -15.39
C ALA A 205 -29.90 -3.70 -16.52
N TYR A 206 -31.15 -4.17 -16.57
CA TYR A 206 -31.64 -5.05 -17.63
C TYR A 206 -31.57 -4.37 -19.00
N THR A 207 -32.14 -3.17 -19.14
CA THR A 207 -32.19 -2.44 -20.42
C THR A 207 -30.81 -2.10 -20.97
N VAL A 208 -29.89 -1.70 -20.08
CA VAL A 208 -28.51 -1.39 -20.42
C VAL A 208 -27.83 -2.66 -20.94
N LEU A 209 -27.93 -3.78 -20.22
CA LEU A 209 -27.38 -5.07 -20.65
C LEU A 209 -27.98 -5.57 -21.97
N THR A 210 -29.29 -5.51 -22.16
CA THR A 210 -29.95 -5.95 -23.41
C THR A 210 -29.54 -5.12 -24.61
N ASN A 211 -29.44 -3.79 -24.45
CA ASN A 211 -28.99 -2.89 -25.53
C ASN A 211 -27.56 -3.23 -25.99
N TYR A 212 -26.71 -3.72 -25.10
CA TYR A 212 -25.37 -4.17 -25.46
C TYR A 212 -25.37 -5.54 -26.10
N MET A 213 -26.12 -6.48 -25.54
CA MET A 213 -26.24 -7.81 -26.11
C MET A 213 -26.70 -7.71 -27.56
N SER A 214 -27.71 -6.89 -27.87
CA SER A 214 -28.15 -6.65 -29.25
C SER A 214 -27.04 -6.06 -30.12
N SER A 215 -26.37 -4.98 -29.67
CA SER A 215 -25.29 -4.33 -30.42
C SER A 215 -24.07 -5.24 -30.66
N ILE A 216 -23.77 -6.18 -29.76
CA ILE A 216 -22.70 -7.16 -29.92
C ILE A 216 -23.11 -8.25 -30.92
N THR A 217 -24.35 -8.74 -30.83
CA THR A 217 -24.85 -9.78 -31.75
C THR A 217 -25.03 -9.29 -33.18
N GLU A 218 -25.36 -8.00 -33.37
CA GLU A 218 -25.48 -7.37 -34.70
C GLU A 218 -24.13 -7.21 -35.41
N GLY A 219 -23.01 -7.17 -34.67
CA GLY A 219 -21.66 -7.20 -35.23
C GLY A 219 -21.14 -5.90 -35.88
N GLU A 220 -22.01 -4.97 -36.30
CA GLU A 220 -21.59 -3.74 -36.99
C GLU A 220 -20.83 -2.77 -36.08
N MET A 221 -21.31 -2.59 -34.85
CA MET A 221 -20.76 -1.63 -33.89
C MET A 221 -19.38 -2.04 -33.34
N ILE A 222 -19.05 -3.33 -33.35
CA ILE A 222 -17.78 -3.88 -32.85
C ILE A 222 -16.57 -3.37 -33.66
N LYS A 223 -16.79 -2.92 -34.90
CA LYS A 223 -15.74 -2.34 -35.76
C LYS A 223 -15.27 -0.96 -35.30
N HIS A 224 -16.07 -0.25 -34.48
CA HIS A 224 -15.77 1.09 -34.01
C HIS A 224 -14.99 1.08 -32.69
N SER A 225 -13.86 1.78 -32.65
CA SER A 225 -13.01 1.84 -31.45
C SER A 225 -13.70 2.53 -30.27
N GLU A 226 -14.58 3.51 -30.51
CA GLU A 226 -15.34 4.17 -29.45
C GLU A 226 -16.29 3.20 -28.74
N PHE A 227 -16.87 2.25 -29.48
CA PHE A 227 -17.76 1.24 -28.91
C PHE A 227 -16.99 0.19 -28.10
N ILE A 228 -15.82 -0.24 -28.57
CA ILE A 228 -14.93 -1.13 -27.78
C ILE A 228 -14.53 -0.47 -26.46
N ASN A 229 -14.06 0.78 -26.49
CA ASN A 229 -13.67 1.50 -25.28
C ASN A 229 -14.82 1.63 -24.27
N TYR A 230 -16.05 1.72 -24.77
CA TYR A 230 -17.25 1.75 -23.97
C TYR A 230 -17.59 0.37 -23.37
N LEU A 231 -17.51 -0.70 -24.17
CA LEU A 231 -17.68 -2.07 -23.69
C LEU A 231 -16.67 -2.42 -22.60
N GLU A 232 -15.41 -2.01 -22.75
CA GLU A 232 -14.39 -2.21 -21.71
C GLU A 232 -14.79 -1.55 -20.38
N SER A 233 -15.30 -0.31 -20.42
CA SER A 233 -15.79 0.39 -19.22
C SER A 233 -17.02 -0.26 -18.60
N LEU A 234 -17.94 -0.76 -19.43
CA LEU A 234 -19.08 -1.53 -18.97
C LEU A 234 -18.62 -2.82 -18.28
N MET A 235 -17.75 -3.59 -18.93
CA MET A 235 -17.24 -4.85 -18.38
C MET A 235 -16.56 -4.62 -17.03
N GLN A 236 -15.75 -3.57 -16.92
CA GLN A 236 -15.16 -3.16 -15.64
C GLN A 236 -16.22 -2.89 -14.57
N THR A 237 -17.32 -2.20 -14.94
CA THR A 237 -18.42 -1.87 -14.02
C THR A 237 -19.16 -3.14 -13.57
N ILE A 238 -19.46 -4.05 -14.49
CA ILE A 238 -20.13 -5.34 -14.20
C ILE A 238 -19.22 -6.19 -13.29
N ILE A 239 -17.93 -6.29 -13.61
CA ILE A 239 -16.94 -7.01 -12.78
C ILE A 239 -16.97 -6.46 -11.35
N SER A 240 -16.89 -5.13 -11.18
CA SER A 240 -16.92 -4.52 -9.86
C SER A 240 -18.22 -4.83 -9.09
N CYS A 241 -19.38 -4.78 -9.75
CA CYS A 241 -20.66 -5.14 -9.14
C CYS A 241 -20.73 -6.61 -8.67
N VAL A 242 -20.25 -7.55 -9.48
CA VAL A 242 -20.28 -9.00 -9.16
C VAL A 242 -19.20 -9.38 -8.14
N SER A 243 -18.14 -8.57 -8.05
CA SER A 243 -17.02 -8.74 -7.13
C SER A 243 -17.32 -8.34 -5.67
N GLN A 244 -18.54 -7.84 -5.40
CA GLN A 244 -18.98 -7.33 -4.10
C GLN A 244 -20.30 -7.99 -3.67
N LEU A 245 -20.31 -8.62 -2.50
CA LEU A 245 -21.43 -9.45 -2.03
C LEU A 245 -22.81 -8.73 -1.99
N PRO A 246 -22.95 -7.47 -1.51
CA PRO A 246 -24.25 -6.81 -1.37
C PRO A 246 -24.98 -6.52 -2.68
N ILE A 247 -24.23 -6.39 -3.78
CA ILE A 247 -24.76 -6.17 -5.13
C ILE A 247 -24.90 -7.52 -5.86
N ARG A 248 -23.97 -8.44 -5.61
CA ARG A 248 -23.88 -9.76 -6.24
C ARG A 248 -25.15 -10.60 -6.05
N ASN A 249 -25.73 -10.61 -4.84
CA ASN A 249 -26.88 -11.44 -4.47
C ASN A 249 -27.99 -11.56 -5.54
N TYR A 250 -28.45 -10.42 -6.07
CA TYR A 250 -29.49 -10.38 -7.10
C TYR A 250 -28.91 -10.16 -8.50
N PHE A 251 -27.82 -9.40 -8.62
CA PHE A 251 -27.25 -9.04 -9.92
C PHE A 251 -26.55 -10.22 -10.61
N ASN A 252 -25.87 -11.10 -9.87
CA ASN A 252 -25.25 -12.29 -10.44
C ASN A 252 -26.29 -13.26 -11.01
N SER A 253 -27.39 -13.45 -10.29
CA SER A 253 -28.54 -14.24 -10.75
C SER A 253 -29.18 -13.63 -12.00
N LEU A 254 -29.26 -12.30 -12.10
CA LEU A 254 -29.71 -11.60 -13.30
C LEU A 254 -28.78 -11.89 -14.50
N LEU A 255 -27.46 -11.77 -14.32
CA LEU A 255 -26.48 -12.03 -15.39
C LEU A 255 -26.52 -13.48 -15.88
N LYS A 256 -26.67 -14.45 -14.96
CA LYS A 256 -26.84 -15.87 -15.28
C LYS A 256 -28.16 -16.12 -16.01
N GLY A 257 -29.26 -15.52 -15.54
CA GLY A 257 -30.56 -15.62 -16.21
C GLY A 257 -30.56 -15.05 -17.64
N MET A 258 -29.83 -13.95 -17.87
CA MET A 258 -29.66 -13.36 -19.20
C MET A 258 -28.64 -14.10 -20.09
N GLN A 259 -27.87 -15.04 -19.53
CA GLN A 259 -26.74 -15.69 -20.21
C GLN A 259 -25.78 -14.67 -20.85
N PHE A 260 -25.49 -13.57 -20.14
CA PHE A 260 -24.77 -12.42 -20.68
C PHE A 260 -23.38 -12.77 -21.26
N LEU A 261 -22.65 -13.70 -20.63
CA LEU A 261 -21.32 -14.15 -21.10
C LEU A 261 -21.37 -14.81 -22.48
N SER A 262 -22.52 -15.36 -22.86
CA SER A 262 -22.67 -16.08 -24.12
C SER A 262 -22.63 -15.13 -25.31
N CYS A 263 -22.98 -13.85 -25.18
CA CYS A 263 -22.98 -12.87 -26.27
C CYS A 263 -21.62 -12.63 -26.93
N PHE A 264 -20.52 -12.97 -26.28
CA PHE A 264 -19.17 -12.71 -26.80
C PHE A 264 -18.68 -13.76 -27.81
N TYR A 265 -19.55 -14.70 -28.23
CA TYR A 265 -19.22 -15.74 -29.22
C TYR A 265 -18.79 -15.19 -30.58
N SER A 266 -19.31 -14.02 -30.97
CA SER A 266 -19.05 -13.39 -32.28
C SER A 266 -17.78 -12.54 -32.32
N VAL A 267 -17.10 -12.37 -31.18
CA VAL A 267 -15.95 -11.47 -31.06
C VAL A 267 -14.67 -12.16 -31.52
N ASP A 268 -13.97 -11.56 -32.49
CA ASP A 268 -12.73 -12.10 -33.04
C ASP A 268 -11.56 -12.00 -32.03
N GLU A 269 -10.98 -13.17 -31.70
CA GLU A 269 -9.86 -13.30 -30.76
C GLU A 269 -8.63 -12.48 -31.17
N ASN A 270 -8.39 -12.31 -32.47
CA ASN A 270 -7.19 -11.63 -32.96
C ASN A 270 -7.26 -10.11 -32.83
N ASN A 271 -8.47 -9.54 -32.95
CA ASN A 271 -8.66 -8.09 -33.02
C ASN A 271 -9.06 -7.48 -31.67
N HIS A 272 -9.76 -8.23 -30.81
CA HIS A 272 -10.35 -7.70 -29.57
C HIS A 272 -9.88 -8.46 -28.33
N ARG A 273 -8.60 -8.82 -28.28
CA ARG A 273 -8.01 -9.61 -27.20
C ARG A 273 -8.22 -9.03 -25.81
N ARG A 274 -8.09 -7.70 -25.65
CA ARG A 274 -8.30 -7.01 -24.36
C ARG A 274 -9.72 -7.19 -23.81
N LEU A 275 -10.74 -7.10 -24.68
CA LEU A 275 -12.13 -7.33 -24.30
C LEU A 275 -12.35 -8.77 -23.84
N LEU A 276 -11.75 -9.75 -24.52
CA LEU A 276 -11.86 -11.16 -24.13
C LEU A 276 -11.18 -11.45 -22.79
N GLU A 277 -10.09 -10.75 -22.45
CA GLU A 277 -9.52 -10.83 -21.10
C GLU A 277 -10.47 -10.29 -20.03
N PHE A 278 -11.22 -9.20 -20.30
CA PHE A 278 -12.30 -8.77 -19.41
C PHE A 278 -13.38 -9.86 -19.25
N VAL A 279 -13.76 -10.54 -20.35
CA VAL A 279 -14.73 -11.64 -20.30
C VAL A 279 -14.22 -12.79 -19.44
N LYS A 280 -12.93 -13.15 -19.53
CA LYS A 280 -12.31 -14.16 -18.66
C LYS A 280 -12.38 -13.75 -17.19
N VAL A 281 -12.02 -12.51 -16.85
CA VAL A 281 -12.10 -12.00 -15.47
C VAL A 281 -13.56 -11.99 -14.97
N LEU A 282 -14.52 -11.57 -15.79
CA LEU A 282 -15.93 -11.60 -15.43
C LEU A 282 -16.43 -13.02 -15.22
N LYS A 283 -16.07 -13.95 -16.10
CA LYS A 283 -16.42 -15.37 -15.99
C LYS A 283 -15.93 -15.96 -14.67
N ASN A 284 -14.72 -15.58 -14.24
CA ASN A 284 -14.24 -15.93 -12.90
C ASN A 284 -15.24 -15.40 -11.85
N PHE A 285 -15.49 -14.09 -11.75
CA PHE A 285 -16.38 -13.61 -10.70
C PHE A 285 -17.79 -14.20 -10.74
N VAL A 286 -18.42 -14.36 -11.91
CA VAL A 286 -19.78 -14.90 -12.03
C VAL A 286 -19.91 -16.32 -11.46
N PHE A 287 -18.92 -17.17 -11.72
CA PHE A 287 -18.89 -18.58 -11.31
C PHE A 287 -18.02 -18.86 -10.07
N TYR A 288 -17.58 -17.81 -9.37
CA TYR A 288 -16.81 -17.94 -8.13
C TYR A 288 -17.56 -18.84 -7.12
N PRO A 289 -16.87 -19.78 -6.42
CA PRO A 289 -17.49 -20.82 -5.60
C PRO A 289 -17.99 -20.31 -4.24
N ILE A 290 -18.89 -19.32 -4.27
CA ILE A 290 -19.48 -18.69 -3.09
C ILE A 290 -21.00 -18.63 -3.22
N SER A 291 -21.69 -18.81 -2.11
CA SER A 291 -23.13 -18.57 -2.03
C SER A 291 -23.42 -17.07 -2.16
N ASP A 292 -24.23 -16.71 -3.15
CA ASP A 292 -24.59 -15.30 -3.42
C ASP A 292 -25.40 -14.66 -2.28
N PHE A 293 -26.04 -15.46 -1.41
CA PHE A 293 -26.89 -14.98 -0.30
C PHE A 293 -26.23 -15.10 1.07
N THR A 294 -25.56 -16.22 1.36
CA THR A 294 -24.92 -16.45 2.65
C THR A 294 -23.49 -15.93 2.70
N GLY A 295 -22.82 -15.80 1.54
CA GLY A 295 -21.40 -15.45 1.47
C GLY A 295 -20.47 -16.59 1.89
N GLU A 296 -21.00 -17.80 2.11
CA GLU A 296 -20.21 -18.96 2.48
C GLU A 296 -19.59 -19.62 1.24
N GLU A 297 -18.31 -19.97 1.36
CA GLU A 297 -17.58 -20.74 0.35
C GLU A 297 -18.04 -22.20 0.35
N TYR A 298 -18.13 -22.80 -0.84
CA TYR A 298 -18.30 -24.24 -0.98
C TYR A 298 -17.07 -24.88 -1.63
N LEU A 299 -16.80 -26.15 -1.29
CA LEU A 299 -15.61 -26.90 -1.75
C LEU A 299 -15.48 -26.89 -3.28
N GLU A 300 -14.37 -26.35 -3.77
CA GLU A 300 -13.96 -26.34 -5.18
C GLU A 300 -13.99 -27.75 -5.78
N GLY A 301 -14.44 -27.89 -7.04
CA GLY A 301 -14.36 -29.16 -7.79
C GLY A 301 -15.67 -29.92 -7.93
N THR A 302 -16.53 -29.89 -6.91
CA THR A 302 -17.75 -30.73 -6.83
C THR A 302 -18.78 -30.37 -7.91
N LYS A 303 -19.21 -29.10 -7.94
CA LYS A 303 -20.17 -28.61 -8.94
C LYS A 303 -19.69 -28.74 -10.39
N TYR A 304 -18.39 -28.65 -10.66
CA TYR A 304 -17.85 -28.71 -12.02
C TYR A 304 -18.04 -30.09 -12.64
N GLN A 305 -17.66 -31.11 -11.87
CA GLN A 305 -17.82 -32.50 -12.26
C GLN A 305 -19.31 -32.86 -12.30
N GLU A 306 -20.09 -32.38 -11.32
CA GLU A 306 -21.54 -32.56 -11.30
C GLU A 306 -22.20 -32.02 -12.57
N ASN A 307 -21.96 -30.76 -12.96
CA ASN A 307 -22.54 -30.16 -14.17
C ASN A 307 -22.16 -30.92 -15.44
N PHE A 308 -20.90 -31.34 -15.55
CA PHE A 308 -20.43 -32.12 -16.70
C PHE A 308 -21.05 -33.53 -16.73
N TYR A 309 -21.14 -34.21 -15.59
CA TYR A 309 -21.80 -35.50 -15.48
C TYR A 309 -23.31 -35.41 -15.72
N GLU A 310 -23.95 -34.32 -15.28
CA GLU A 310 -25.35 -34.02 -15.61
C GLU A 310 -25.54 -33.83 -17.10
N LEU A 311 -24.66 -33.07 -17.77
CA LEU A 311 -24.69 -32.95 -19.24
C LEU A 311 -24.51 -34.31 -19.91
N GLN A 312 -23.53 -35.11 -19.50
CA GLN A 312 -23.31 -36.47 -20.02
C GLN A 312 -24.54 -37.35 -19.82
N LYS A 313 -25.20 -37.28 -18.65
CA LYS A 313 -26.43 -38.01 -18.34
C LYS A 313 -27.59 -37.55 -19.22
N ILE A 314 -27.81 -36.25 -19.39
CA ILE A 314 -28.88 -35.69 -20.22
C ILE A 314 -28.73 -36.13 -21.68
N ILE A 315 -27.50 -36.08 -22.20
CA ILE A 315 -27.18 -36.52 -23.55
C ILE A 315 -27.38 -38.04 -23.68
N PHE A 316 -26.89 -38.82 -22.71
CA PHE A 316 -27.04 -40.28 -22.73
C PHE A 316 -28.51 -40.71 -22.71
N GLU A 317 -29.33 -40.15 -21.82
CA GLU A 317 -30.76 -40.48 -21.70
C GLU A 317 -31.56 -40.19 -22.97
N ARG A 318 -31.19 -39.15 -23.73
CA ARG A 318 -31.98 -38.69 -24.88
C ARG A 318 -31.52 -39.29 -26.21
N PHE A 319 -30.22 -39.57 -26.36
CA PHE A 319 -29.64 -40.03 -27.63
C PHE A 319 -29.17 -41.48 -27.61
N SER A 320 -29.72 -42.32 -26.72
CA SER A 320 -29.34 -43.74 -26.51
C SER A 320 -29.65 -44.71 -27.67
N GLY A 321 -29.72 -44.25 -28.92
CA GLY A 321 -30.11 -45.02 -30.11
C GLY A 321 -29.25 -44.74 -31.36
N VAL A 322 -29.88 -44.25 -32.44
CA VAL A 322 -29.35 -44.17 -33.83
C VAL A 322 -28.08 -43.30 -34.00
N GLN A 323 -27.69 -42.51 -32.99
CA GLN A 323 -26.52 -41.63 -33.02
C GLN A 323 -25.38 -42.05 -32.06
N GLN A 324 -25.42 -43.26 -31.49
CA GLN A 324 -24.44 -43.73 -30.48
C GLN A 324 -22.96 -43.57 -30.90
N GLU A 325 -22.61 -43.82 -32.16
CA GLU A 325 -21.24 -43.66 -32.65
C GLU A 325 -20.72 -42.21 -32.57
N LYS A 326 -21.60 -41.21 -32.65
CA LYS A 326 -21.22 -39.78 -32.58
C LYS A 326 -21.06 -39.25 -31.15
N ILE A 327 -21.55 -39.99 -30.15
CA ILE A 327 -21.71 -39.51 -28.77
C ILE A 327 -20.79 -40.25 -27.80
N ASN A 328 -20.37 -41.47 -28.15
CA ASN A 328 -19.46 -42.28 -27.33
C ASN A 328 -18.15 -41.56 -26.97
N ASP A 329 -17.58 -40.76 -27.89
CA ASP A 329 -16.34 -40.02 -27.65
C ASP A 329 -16.45 -38.98 -26.52
N PHE A 330 -17.64 -38.42 -26.29
CA PHE A 330 -17.89 -37.46 -25.21
C PHE A 330 -18.33 -38.15 -23.90
N ILE A 331 -19.16 -39.19 -23.97
CA ILE A 331 -19.65 -39.92 -22.79
C ILE A 331 -18.51 -40.69 -22.09
N LEU A 332 -17.55 -41.21 -22.85
CA LEU A 332 -16.42 -42.00 -22.32
C LEU A 332 -15.34 -41.13 -21.67
N VAL A 333 -15.49 -39.80 -21.71
CA VAL A 333 -14.55 -38.88 -21.07
C VAL A 333 -14.65 -39.05 -19.54
N PRO A 334 -13.56 -39.42 -18.85
CA PRO A 334 -13.61 -39.73 -17.41
C PRO A 334 -13.79 -38.51 -16.52
N SER A 335 -13.41 -37.32 -17.00
CA SER A 335 -13.53 -36.07 -16.23
C SER A 335 -13.51 -34.85 -17.14
N VAL A 336 -14.08 -33.74 -16.66
CA VAL A 336 -14.07 -32.43 -17.33
C VAL A 336 -12.66 -32.01 -17.75
N TYR A 337 -11.65 -32.34 -16.93
CA TYR A 337 -10.25 -31.99 -17.14
C TYR A 337 -9.63 -32.61 -18.40
N ASN A 338 -10.25 -33.67 -18.93
CA ASN A 338 -9.79 -34.34 -20.14
C ASN A 338 -10.49 -33.81 -21.41
N TYR A 339 -11.39 -32.84 -21.27
CA TYR A 339 -12.16 -32.25 -22.36
C TYR A 339 -11.94 -30.74 -22.45
N SER A 340 -11.91 -30.19 -23.68
CA SER A 340 -11.72 -28.75 -23.88
C SER A 340 -13.01 -28.07 -24.35
N PRO A 341 -13.21 -26.77 -24.04
CA PRO A 341 -14.40 -26.03 -24.49
C PRO A 341 -14.54 -26.01 -26.01
N LYS A 342 -13.43 -25.87 -26.76
CA LYS A 342 -13.45 -25.93 -28.23
C LYS A 342 -13.92 -27.30 -28.75
N LYS A 343 -13.52 -28.40 -28.10
CA LYS A 343 -14.02 -29.75 -28.45
C LYS A 343 -15.50 -29.91 -28.13
N LEU A 344 -15.99 -29.29 -27.06
CA LEU A 344 -17.43 -29.28 -26.76
C LEU A 344 -18.21 -28.46 -27.78
N GLU A 345 -17.71 -27.29 -28.20
CA GLU A 345 -18.33 -26.51 -29.27
C GLU A 345 -18.41 -27.30 -30.59
N GLU A 346 -17.32 -27.97 -30.97
CA GLU A 346 -17.28 -28.89 -32.12
C GLU A 346 -18.30 -30.03 -31.95
N PHE A 347 -18.38 -30.63 -30.75
CA PHE A 347 -19.34 -31.67 -30.46
C PHE A 347 -20.80 -31.18 -30.54
N LEU A 348 -21.10 -30.01 -29.94
CA LEU A 348 -22.41 -29.38 -29.93
C LEU A 348 -22.85 -28.91 -31.32
N SER A 349 -21.91 -28.69 -32.25
CA SER A 349 -22.21 -28.37 -33.65
C SER A 349 -22.93 -29.48 -34.40
N ASN A 350 -22.92 -30.71 -33.88
CA ASN A 350 -23.60 -31.85 -34.46
C ASN A 350 -25.13 -31.89 -34.19
N PHE A 351 -25.64 -31.01 -33.33
CA PHE A 351 -27.05 -30.97 -32.93
C PHE A 351 -27.79 -29.78 -33.52
N ASP A 352 -29.06 -29.99 -33.85
CA ASP A 352 -29.95 -28.94 -34.35
C ASP A 352 -30.42 -28.01 -33.22
N LEU A 353 -30.97 -26.85 -33.58
CA LEU A 353 -31.49 -25.86 -32.62
C LEU A 353 -32.49 -26.45 -31.62
N GLU A 354 -33.41 -27.28 -32.08
CA GLU A 354 -34.44 -27.87 -31.23
C GLU A 354 -33.83 -28.79 -30.16
N ASP A 355 -32.82 -29.57 -30.55
CA ASP A 355 -32.11 -30.45 -29.63
C ASP A 355 -31.28 -29.66 -28.60
N LEU A 356 -30.57 -28.62 -29.05
CA LEU A 356 -29.81 -27.73 -28.18
C LEU A 356 -30.71 -27.00 -27.18
N VAL A 357 -31.89 -26.54 -27.61
CA VAL A 357 -32.87 -25.89 -26.72
C VAL A 357 -33.35 -26.85 -25.65
N VAL A 358 -33.60 -28.12 -25.98
CA VAL A 358 -34.02 -29.11 -25.00
C VAL A 358 -32.90 -29.42 -24.00
N ILE A 359 -31.67 -29.62 -24.48
CA ILE A 359 -30.52 -29.86 -23.58
C ILE A 359 -30.39 -28.72 -22.59
N ALA A 360 -30.44 -27.48 -23.08
CA ALA A 360 -30.32 -26.30 -22.24
C ALA A 360 -31.56 -26.04 -21.35
N ASN A 361 -32.78 -26.42 -21.75
CA ASN A 361 -33.95 -26.42 -20.85
C ASN A 361 -33.78 -27.44 -19.70
N LYS A 362 -33.28 -28.64 -19.98
CA LYS A 362 -33.01 -29.64 -18.93
C LYS A 362 -31.93 -29.18 -17.94
N LEU A 363 -30.96 -28.40 -18.41
CA LEU A 363 -29.95 -27.73 -17.59
C LEU A 363 -30.46 -26.44 -16.91
N GLN A 364 -31.72 -26.05 -17.11
CA GLN A 364 -32.33 -24.82 -16.57
C GLN A 364 -31.63 -23.51 -17.03
N ILE A 365 -31.09 -23.51 -18.25
CA ILE A 365 -30.33 -22.37 -18.82
C ILE A 365 -31.23 -21.40 -19.58
N ILE A 366 -32.28 -21.91 -20.26
CA ILE A 366 -33.06 -21.15 -21.25
C ILE A 366 -34.30 -20.45 -20.69
N ASP A 367 -34.80 -20.87 -19.53
CA ASP A 367 -36.09 -20.43 -18.95
C ASP A 367 -36.24 -18.88 -18.90
N HIS A 368 -35.12 -18.17 -18.78
CA HIS A 368 -35.08 -16.72 -18.58
C HIS A 368 -34.61 -15.90 -19.79
N ILE A 369 -34.19 -16.55 -20.89
CA ILE A 369 -33.60 -15.91 -22.06
C ILE A 369 -34.70 -15.33 -22.95
N SER A 370 -34.55 -14.07 -23.40
CA SER A 370 -35.48 -13.48 -24.36
C SER A 370 -35.41 -14.18 -25.71
N ASN A 371 -36.55 -14.25 -26.40
CA ASN A 371 -36.64 -14.97 -27.68
C ASN A 371 -35.73 -14.39 -28.77
N GLU A 372 -35.31 -13.13 -28.64
CA GLU A 372 -34.42 -12.44 -29.57
C GLU A 372 -33.00 -13.01 -29.59
N PHE A 373 -32.54 -13.66 -28.51
CA PHE A 373 -31.17 -14.18 -28.38
C PHE A 373 -31.07 -15.70 -28.55
N LYS A 374 -32.15 -16.40 -28.92
CA LYS A 374 -32.17 -17.88 -29.10
C LYS A 374 -31.56 -18.34 -30.43
N ASN A 375 -30.29 -17.99 -30.67
CA ASN A 375 -29.52 -18.45 -31.83
C ASN A 375 -28.68 -19.70 -31.53
N THR A 376 -28.27 -20.45 -32.56
CA THR A 376 -27.47 -21.70 -32.42
C THR A 376 -26.23 -21.47 -31.59
N ASP A 377 -25.44 -20.46 -31.98
CA ASP A 377 -24.11 -20.25 -31.44
C ASP A 377 -24.16 -19.64 -30.04
N PHE A 378 -25.21 -18.85 -29.77
CA PHE A 378 -25.49 -18.34 -28.43
C PHE A 378 -25.80 -19.48 -27.45
N ILE A 379 -26.64 -20.45 -27.83
CA ILE A 379 -27.00 -21.58 -26.96
C ILE A 379 -25.81 -22.53 -26.76
N LYS A 380 -25.01 -22.80 -27.81
CA LYS A 380 -23.77 -23.59 -27.67
C LYS A 380 -22.84 -22.98 -26.63
N ASN A 381 -22.62 -21.66 -26.70
CA ASN A 381 -21.75 -20.98 -25.75
C ASN A 381 -22.37 -20.88 -24.34
N ALA A 382 -23.69 -20.79 -24.23
CA ALA A 382 -24.37 -20.87 -22.93
C ALA A 382 -24.14 -22.23 -22.25
N ILE A 383 -24.30 -23.33 -22.98
CA ILE A 383 -24.00 -24.69 -22.49
C ILE A 383 -22.51 -24.79 -22.12
N ALA A 384 -21.62 -24.33 -23.00
CA ALA A 384 -20.18 -24.40 -22.75
C ALA A 384 -19.75 -23.57 -21.51
N ASN A 385 -20.38 -22.43 -21.27
CA ASN A 385 -20.08 -21.60 -20.10
C ASN A 385 -20.54 -22.23 -18.78
N GLU A 386 -21.68 -22.92 -18.76
CA GLU A 386 -22.21 -23.61 -17.58
C GLU A 386 -21.41 -24.87 -17.22
N VAL A 387 -20.85 -25.53 -18.24
CA VAL A 387 -20.06 -26.77 -18.09
C VAL A 387 -18.59 -26.46 -17.78
N PHE A 388 -17.99 -25.51 -18.50
CA PHE A 388 -16.60 -25.10 -18.34
C PHE A 388 -16.50 -23.78 -17.58
N THR A 389 -16.67 -23.87 -16.27
CA THR A 389 -16.37 -22.77 -15.36
C THR A 389 -14.86 -22.72 -15.04
N PRO A 390 -14.31 -21.54 -14.78
CA PRO A 390 -12.88 -21.35 -14.56
C PRO A 390 -12.38 -21.99 -13.25
N GLU A 391 -11.15 -22.51 -13.26
CA GLU A 391 -10.48 -23.08 -12.10
C GLU A 391 -9.81 -22.02 -11.22
N TYR A 392 -9.84 -22.24 -9.90
CA TYR A 392 -9.17 -21.43 -8.88
C TYR A 392 -7.96 -22.16 -8.28
N ASN A 393 -7.17 -22.84 -9.11
CA ASN A 393 -6.02 -23.60 -8.65
C ASN A 393 -4.85 -22.68 -8.24
N VAL A 394 -4.77 -22.35 -6.94
CA VAL A 394 -3.69 -21.53 -6.36
C VAL A 394 -2.35 -22.27 -6.29
N LYS A 395 -2.37 -23.60 -6.18
CA LYS A 395 -1.18 -24.42 -5.88
C LYS A 395 -0.10 -24.45 -6.97
N GLY A 396 -0.32 -23.77 -8.12
CA GLY A 396 0.65 -23.61 -9.22
C GLY A 396 1.16 -22.18 -9.47
N LEU A 397 0.73 -21.18 -8.68
CA LEU A 397 0.97 -19.76 -9.01
C LEU A 397 2.45 -19.34 -8.96
N SER A 398 3.30 -20.02 -8.18
CA SER A 398 4.76 -19.80 -8.18
C SER A 398 5.45 -20.34 -9.45
N GLN A 399 4.89 -21.40 -10.06
CA GLN A 399 5.39 -21.98 -11.30
C GLN A 399 5.01 -21.15 -12.54
N LEU A 400 3.96 -20.31 -12.44
CA LEU A 400 3.52 -19.44 -13.54
C LEU A 400 4.64 -18.55 -14.07
N VAL A 401 5.45 -17.97 -13.17
CA VAL A 401 6.51 -17.04 -13.56
C VAL A 401 7.59 -17.75 -14.40
N ASN A 402 7.93 -18.99 -14.05
CA ASN A 402 8.90 -19.80 -14.80
C ASN A 402 8.39 -20.21 -16.19
N GLY A 403 7.07 -20.17 -16.41
CA GLY A 403 6.41 -20.43 -17.68
C GLY A 403 6.24 -19.21 -18.59
N TYR A 404 6.57 -17.99 -18.13
CA TYR A 404 6.40 -16.80 -18.95
C TYR A 404 7.29 -16.81 -20.19
N SER A 405 6.65 -16.53 -21.32
CA SER A 405 7.24 -16.45 -22.64
C SER A 405 7.31 -15.01 -23.17
N GLU A 406 7.90 -14.82 -24.35
CA GLU A 406 7.90 -13.54 -25.03
C GLU A 406 6.50 -13.06 -25.43
N ALA A 407 5.55 -13.99 -25.63
CA ALA A 407 4.17 -13.64 -25.93
C ALA A 407 3.52 -12.99 -24.71
N ASP A 408 3.74 -13.55 -23.51
CA ASP A 408 3.14 -13.06 -22.26
C ASP A 408 3.73 -11.72 -21.80
N ILE A 409 5.06 -11.55 -21.92
CA ILE A 409 5.77 -10.40 -21.36
C ILE A 409 5.71 -9.18 -22.27
N ILE A 410 5.67 -9.38 -23.60
CA ILE A 410 5.81 -8.28 -24.56
C ILE A 410 4.53 -8.12 -25.39
N ASP A 411 4.12 -9.14 -26.13
CA ASP A 411 3.00 -9.00 -27.07
C ASP A 411 1.68 -8.77 -26.34
N GLU A 412 1.30 -9.73 -25.49
CA GLU A 412 0.14 -9.63 -24.61
C GLU A 412 0.20 -8.40 -23.73
N PHE A 413 1.39 -8.08 -23.20
CA PHE A 413 1.50 -6.96 -22.30
C PHE A 413 1.17 -5.64 -22.99
N ASN A 414 1.74 -5.41 -24.17
CA ASN A 414 1.53 -4.19 -24.92
C ASN A 414 0.10 -4.09 -25.45
N ASP A 415 -0.52 -5.21 -25.84
CA ASP A 415 -1.90 -5.22 -26.35
C ASP A 415 -2.93 -5.01 -25.22
N ILE A 416 -2.69 -5.59 -24.04
CA ILE A 416 -3.67 -5.65 -22.95
C ILE A 416 -3.50 -4.50 -21.94
N TYR A 417 -2.26 -4.15 -21.58
CA TYR A 417 -1.93 -3.26 -20.45
C TYR A 417 -1.35 -1.91 -20.87
N SER A 418 -1.25 -1.60 -22.17
CA SER A 418 -0.88 -0.26 -22.60
C SER A 418 -1.95 0.76 -22.20
N ASN A 419 -1.52 1.79 -21.48
CA ASN A 419 -2.35 2.89 -20.99
C ASN A 419 -1.98 4.20 -21.70
N GLU A 420 -2.13 4.22 -23.03
CA GLU A 420 -1.89 5.42 -23.82
C GLU A 420 -3.04 6.43 -23.70
N SER A 421 -4.27 5.95 -23.48
CA SER A 421 -5.46 6.80 -23.37
C SER A 421 -5.89 7.07 -21.92
N LEU A 422 -6.44 8.27 -21.68
CA LEU A 422 -7.03 8.67 -20.40
C LEU A 422 -8.28 7.84 -20.08
N PHE A 423 -8.47 7.49 -18.80
CA PHE A 423 -9.63 6.74 -18.31
C PHE A 423 -9.86 5.41 -19.05
N GLN A 424 -8.78 4.69 -19.38
CA GLN A 424 -8.88 3.37 -19.99
C GLN A 424 -8.85 2.29 -18.91
N PRO A 425 -9.91 1.46 -18.80
CA PRO A 425 -9.95 0.39 -17.81
C PRO A 425 -9.00 -0.75 -18.20
N ILE A 426 -8.44 -1.44 -17.23
CA ILE A 426 -7.50 -2.55 -17.44
C ILE A 426 -8.22 -3.85 -17.02
N PRO A 427 -8.06 -4.97 -17.76
CA PRO A 427 -8.69 -6.25 -17.41
C PRO A 427 -7.99 -6.93 -16.22
N LEU A 428 -7.94 -6.24 -15.09
CA LEU A 428 -7.47 -6.74 -13.81
C LEU A 428 -8.53 -6.54 -12.74
N PRO A 429 -8.66 -7.51 -11.82
CA PRO A 429 -9.51 -7.30 -10.67
C PRO A 429 -8.94 -6.20 -9.79
N GLN A 430 -9.82 -5.30 -9.35
CA GLN A 430 -9.45 -4.20 -8.48
C GLN A 430 -9.11 -4.71 -7.07
N ILE A 431 -7.92 -4.36 -6.58
CA ILE A 431 -7.46 -4.70 -5.22
C ILE A 431 -8.00 -3.74 -4.18
N HIS A 432 -8.03 -2.44 -4.46
CA HIS A 432 -8.43 -1.42 -3.48
C HIS A 432 -9.95 -1.29 -3.30
N ASN A 433 -10.71 -2.35 -3.60
CA ASN A 433 -12.15 -2.38 -3.37
C ASN A 433 -12.47 -2.15 -1.89
N THR A 434 -13.66 -1.62 -1.63
CA THR A 434 -14.26 -1.61 -0.29
C THR A 434 -14.54 -3.01 0.25
N GLN A 435 -14.81 -3.97 -0.64
CA GLN A 435 -15.23 -5.32 -0.29
C GLN A 435 -14.51 -6.40 -1.12
N TYR A 436 -14.36 -7.58 -0.53
CA TYR A 436 -13.95 -8.81 -1.22
C TYR A 436 -15.02 -9.87 -1.00
N LEU A 437 -15.08 -10.89 -1.87
CA LEU A 437 -16.00 -12.00 -1.69
C LEU A 437 -15.59 -12.84 -0.48
N CYS A 438 -14.29 -13.11 -0.38
CA CYS A 438 -13.69 -13.87 0.70
C CYS A 438 -12.18 -13.59 0.80
N LEU A 439 -11.49 -14.26 1.74
CA LEU A 439 -10.04 -14.11 1.89
C LEU A 439 -9.27 -14.72 0.72
N GLY A 440 -9.76 -15.82 0.14
CA GLY A 440 -9.15 -16.45 -1.03
C GLY A 440 -9.22 -15.56 -2.28
N ASP A 441 -10.37 -14.92 -2.51
CA ASP A 441 -10.57 -13.92 -3.56
C ASP A 441 -9.52 -12.80 -3.45
N TYR A 442 -9.33 -12.22 -2.27
CA TYR A 442 -8.30 -11.20 -2.05
C TYR A 442 -6.91 -11.64 -2.53
N ILE A 443 -6.48 -12.85 -2.14
CA ILE A 443 -5.16 -13.37 -2.53
C ILE A 443 -5.07 -13.60 -4.04
N ILE A 444 -6.12 -14.14 -4.67
CA ILE A 444 -6.15 -14.36 -6.12
C ILE A 444 -6.02 -13.02 -6.86
N ARG A 445 -6.73 -11.97 -6.42
CA ARG A 445 -6.60 -10.63 -7.00
C ARG A 445 -5.19 -10.07 -6.83
N GLU A 446 -4.59 -10.23 -5.65
CA GLU A 446 -3.20 -9.84 -5.40
C GLU A 446 -2.24 -10.56 -6.35
N VAL A 447 -2.39 -11.88 -6.55
CA VAL A 447 -1.56 -12.63 -7.50
C VAL A 447 -1.72 -12.11 -8.92
N LEU A 448 -2.95 -11.89 -9.40
CA LEU A 448 -3.19 -11.38 -10.76
C LEU A 448 -2.56 -10.00 -10.99
N ASN A 449 -2.60 -9.10 -9.99
CA ASN A 449 -1.94 -7.80 -10.11
C ASN A 449 -0.42 -7.89 -9.98
N LEU A 450 0.10 -8.70 -9.05
CA LEU A 450 1.54 -8.92 -8.90
C LEU A 450 2.15 -9.50 -10.17
N THR A 451 1.46 -10.45 -10.81
CA THR A 451 1.90 -11.06 -12.08
C THR A 451 1.90 -10.04 -13.22
N ALA A 452 0.88 -9.19 -13.33
CA ALA A 452 0.85 -8.09 -14.29
C ALA A 452 1.98 -7.07 -14.03
N ASP A 453 2.25 -6.72 -12.77
CA ASP A 453 3.35 -5.85 -12.38
C ASP A 453 4.72 -6.44 -12.74
N ILE A 454 4.92 -7.75 -12.52
CA ILE A 454 6.15 -8.46 -12.91
C ILE A 454 6.33 -8.40 -14.43
N LYS A 455 5.26 -8.67 -15.21
CA LYS A 455 5.30 -8.55 -16.67
C LYS A 455 5.68 -7.14 -17.11
N ARG A 456 5.09 -6.11 -16.48
CA ARG A 456 5.40 -4.68 -16.74
C ARG A 456 6.86 -4.35 -16.46
N LEU A 457 7.37 -4.71 -15.29
CA LEU A 457 8.75 -4.45 -14.88
C LEU A 457 9.74 -5.17 -15.80
N ALA A 458 9.46 -6.42 -16.15
CA ALA A 458 10.28 -7.19 -17.08
C ALA A 458 10.28 -6.58 -18.49
N ASN A 459 9.12 -6.22 -19.04
CA ASN A 459 9.01 -5.60 -20.37
C ASN A 459 9.78 -4.28 -20.44
N ASN A 460 9.53 -3.37 -19.48
CA ASN A 460 10.23 -2.09 -19.41
C ASN A 460 11.75 -2.27 -19.33
N HIS A 461 12.22 -3.21 -18.50
CA HIS A 461 13.65 -3.49 -18.36
C HIS A 461 14.25 -4.08 -19.64
N ILE A 462 13.57 -5.04 -20.29
CA ILE A 462 14.01 -5.62 -21.57
C ILE A 462 14.14 -4.52 -22.63
N CYS A 463 13.11 -3.69 -22.79
CA CYS A 463 13.13 -2.59 -23.76
C CYS A 463 14.27 -1.60 -23.48
N GLN A 464 14.45 -1.18 -22.22
CA GLN A 464 15.55 -0.29 -21.82
C GLN A 464 16.94 -0.88 -22.09
N VAL A 465 17.14 -2.17 -21.84
CA VAL A 465 18.41 -2.85 -22.12
C VAL A 465 18.64 -2.95 -23.63
N LEU A 466 17.64 -3.35 -24.40
CA LEU A 466 17.76 -3.53 -25.86
C LEU A 466 17.95 -2.18 -26.59
N ASP A 467 17.28 -1.11 -26.17
CA ASP A 467 17.45 0.23 -26.75
C ASP A 467 18.90 0.74 -26.61
N ARG A 468 19.60 0.37 -25.52
CA ARG A 468 21.02 0.72 -25.30
C ARG A 468 21.98 -0.06 -26.19
N LEU A 469 21.63 -1.28 -26.59
CA LEU A 469 22.54 -2.19 -27.29
C LEU A 469 22.74 -1.85 -28.78
N LYS A 470 21.93 -0.95 -29.36
CA LYS A 470 21.99 -0.45 -30.76
C LYS A 470 22.41 -1.55 -31.76
N LEU A 471 21.45 -2.41 -32.09
CA LEU A 471 21.67 -3.56 -32.98
C LEU A 471 21.93 -3.08 -34.42
N SER A 472 23.02 -3.53 -35.02
CA SER A 472 23.41 -3.23 -36.40
C SER A 472 23.79 -4.51 -37.15
N LEU A 473 23.82 -4.45 -38.48
CA LEU A 473 24.27 -5.56 -39.31
C LEU A 473 25.69 -5.28 -39.80
N ASP A 474 26.57 -6.28 -39.74
CA ASP A 474 27.89 -6.20 -40.36
C ASP A 474 27.82 -6.38 -41.88
N GLN A 475 28.93 -6.08 -42.58
CA GLN A 475 29.08 -6.24 -44.03
C GLN A 475 28.81 -7.69 -44.51
N GLN A 476 28.94 -8.67 -43.62
CA GLN A 476 28.63 -10.09 -43.86
C GLN A 476 27.23 -10.51 -43.38
N ASN A 477 26.32 -9.57 -43.12
CA ASN A 477 24.94 -9.80 -42.65
C ASN A 477 24.77 -10.41 -41.24
N ASN A 478 25.85 -10.52 -40.46
CA ASN A 478 25.80 -10.99 -39.07
C ASN A 478 25.32 -9.88 -38.11
N LEU A 479 24.65 -10.28 -37.02
CA LEU A 479 24.17 -9.38 -35.97
C LEU A 479 25.37 -8.79 -35.20
N ARG A 480 25.59 -7.48 -35.32
CA ARG A 480 26.62 -6.74 -34.58
C ARG A 480 26.00 -5.81 -33.55
N ILE A 481 26.28 -6.08 -32.28
CA ILE A 481 25.85 -5.29 -31.13
C ILE A 481 26.88 -4.18 -30.90
N LYS A 482 26.49 -2.91 -31.04
CA LYS A 482 27.41 -1.75 -30.91
C LYS A 482 27.36 -1.07 -29.53
N GLY A 483 26.42 -1.45 -28.66
CA GLY A 483 26.31 -0.97 -27.28
C GLY A 483 26.65 -2.04 -26.24
N THR A 484 26.84 -1.60 -25.00
CA THR A 484 27.02 -2.49 -23.84
C THR A 484 25.99 -2.14 -22.76
N SER A 485 25.59 -3.13 -21.96
CA SER A 485 24.73 -2.93 -20.80
C SER A 485 25.26 -3.75 -19.64
N LYS A 486 25.23 -3.17 -18.43
CA LYS A 486 25.64 -3.86 -17.19
C LYS A 486 24.79 -5.09 -16.88
N TYR A 487 23.60 -5.18 -17.44
CA TYR A 487 22.65 -6.28 -17.20
C TYR A 487 22.64 -7.35 -18.29
N PHE A 488 23.36 -7.14 -19.39
CA PHE A 488 23.35 -8.00 -20.57
C PHE A 488 24.67 -8.74 -20.72
N SER A 489 24.62 -10.04 -20.97
CA SER A 489 25.82 -10.83 -21.28
C SER A 489 25.56 -11.89 -22.35
N LYS A 490 26.65 -12.33 -23.00
CA LYS A 490 26.61 -13.37 -24.03
C LYS A 490 26.68 -14.75 -23.39
N LEU A 491 25.83 -15.66 -23.86
CA LEU A 491 25.80 -17.05 -23.44
C LEU A 491 26.92 -17.83 -24.17
N GLU A 492 27.76 -18.57 -23.43
CA GLU A 492 28.81 -19.42 -24.00
C GLU A 492 28.35 -20.87 -24.17
N SER A 493 27.80 -21.46 -23.11
CA SER A 493 27.15 -22.77 -23.16
C SER A 493 25.98 -22.85 -22.18
N LEU A 494 25.00 -23.68 -22.52
CA LEU A 494 23.87 -24.04 -21.68
C LEU A 494 23.74 -25.56 -21.72
N ASN A 495 24.05 -26.22 -20.61
CA ASN A 495 24.06 -27.68 -20.51
C ASN A 495 22.90 -28.12 -19.61
N VAL A 496 21.91 -28.81 -20.16
CA VAL A 496 20.80 -29.36 -19.36
C VAL A 496 21.22 -30.71 -18.78
N PHE A 497 21.26 -30.81 -17.44
CA PHE A 497 21.65 -32.06 -16.77
C PHE A 497 20.47 -33.00 -16.57
N ASP A 498 19.31 -32.44 -16.17
CA ASP A 498 18.06 -33.14 -15.91
C ASP A 498 16.89 -32.32 -16.48
N LYS A 499 15.71 -32.94 -16.68
CA LYS A 499 14.47 -32.23 -17.07
C LYS A 499 14.03 -31.12 -16.08
N SER A 500 14.80 -30.87 -15.02
CA SER A 500 14.54 -29.89 -13.96
C SER A 500 15.64 -28.83 -13.79
N THR A 501 16.87 -29.06 -14.28
CA THR A 501 18.01 -28.14 -14.01
C THR A 501 18.97 -28.01 -15.18
N ALA A 502 19.47 -26.80 -15.42
CA ALA A 502 20.49 -26.51 -16.43
C ALA A 502 21.65 -25.70 -15.85
N GLU A 503 22.85 -25.91 -16.37
CA GLU A 503 24.05 -25.14 -16.06
C GLU A 503 24.39 -24.17 -17.17
N LEU A 504 24.71 -22.94 -16.78
CA LEU A 504 24.85 -21.84 -17.68
C LEU A 504 26.25 -21.22 -17.51
N THR A 505 27.00 -21.16 -18.61
CA THR A 505 28.31 -20.50 -18.67
C THR A 505 28.21 -19.19 -19.46
N ILE A 506 28.81 -18.13 -18.91
CA ILE A 506 28.66 -16.76 -19.40
C ILE A 506 30.04 -16.14 -19.57
N SER A 507 30.17 -15.30 -20.59
CA SER A 507 31.41 -14.55 -20.84
C SER A 507 31.74 -13.59 -19.69
N ALA A 508 33.05 -13.45 -19.41
CA ALA A 508 33.63 -12.87 -18.20
C ALA A 508 33.36 -11.37 -17.98
N ASN A 509 32.12 -11.00 -17.64
CA ASN A 509 31.78 -9.68 -17.11
C ASN A 509 31.75 -9.74 -15.58
N LYS A 510 32.85 -9.31 -14.92
CA LYS A 510 33.04 -9.43 -13.46
C LYS A 510 31.89 -8.78 -12.67
N ASP A 511 31.45 -7.60 -13.09
CA ASP A 511 30.39 -6.85 -12.42
C ASP A 511 29.04 -7.59 -12.45
N TRP A 512 28.77 -8.34 -13.53
CA TRP A 512 27.55 -9.12 -13.70
C TRP A 512 27.57 -10.36 -12.79
N LEU A 513 28.73 -11.04 -12.69
CA LEU A 513 28.91 -12.25 -11.89
C LEU A 513 28.97 -12.00 -10.39
N ASP A 514 29.49 -10.86 -9.93
CA ASP A 514 29.59 -10.55 -8.49
C ASP A 514 28.29 -10.04 -7.89
N SER A 515 27.34 -9.68 -8.76
CA SER A 515 26.11 -9.02 -8.33
C SER A 515 24.92 -9.98 -8.25
N ILE A 516 24.97 -11.18 -8.84
CA ILE A 516 23.89 -12.19 -8.80
C ILE A 516 23.89 -12.96 -7.48
N LYS A 517 22.70 -13.19 -6.94
CA LYS A 517 22.47 -13.98 -5.72
C LYS A 517 21.64 -15.23 -5.99
N GLN A 518 21.66 -16.15 -5.04
CA GLN A 518 20.79 -17.31 -5.04
C GLN A 518 19.32 -16.89 -5.01
N ASN A 519 18.45 -17.56 -5.78
CA ASN A 519 17.03 -17.23 -5.98
C ASN A 519 16.72 -15.95 -6.79
N ASP A 520 17.73 -15.33 -7.42
CA ASP A 520 17.51 -14.29 -8.43
C ASP A 520 16.85 -14.89 -9.69
N TYR A 521 16.22 -14.04 -10.49
CA TYR A 521 15.67 -14.42 -11.79
C TYR A 521 16.47 -13.83 -12.94
N ILE A 522 16.64 -14.63 -13.98
CA ILE A 522 17.32 -14.27 -15.22
C ILE A 522 16.40 -14.52 -16.41
N LEU A 523 16.64 -13.77 -17.48
CA LEU A 523 15.94 -13.88 -18.75
C LEU A 523 16.90 -14.48 -19.78
N LEU A 524 16.58 -15.68 -20.27
CA LEU A 524 17.23 -16.27 -21.43
C LEU A 524 16.61 -15.71 -22.69
N ILE A 525 17.44 -15.24 -23.62
CA ILE A 525 16.95 -14.53 -24.79
C ILE A 525 17.56 -15.09 -26.08
N GLN A 526 16.71 -15.23 -27.08
CA GLN A 526 17.12 -15.42 -28.47
C GLN A 526 17.02 -14.10 -29.24
N LEU A 527 18.17 -13.51 -29.59
CA LEU A 527 18.25 -12.40 -30.54
C LEU A 527 18.66 -12.90 -31.92
N ILE A 528 17.91 -12.51 -32.94
CA ILE A 528 18.20 -12.76 -34.35
C ILE A 528 18.23 -11.45 -35.13
N LYS A 529 18.54 -11.52 -36.43
CA LYS A 529 18.50 -10.37 -37.33
C LYS A 529 17.08 -9.75 -37.33
N PRO A 530 16.94 -8.43 -37.09
CA PRO A 530 15.66 -7.74 -37.16
C PRO A 530 14.96 -7.96 -38.50
N ASN A 531 13.70 -8.37 -38.47
CA ASN A 531 12.92 -8.68 -39.66
C ASN A 531 11.84 -7.61 -39.87
N LYS A 532 12.04 -6.73 -40.87
CA LYS A 532 11.13 -5.65 -41.21
C LYS A 532 9.74 -6.12 -41.66
N TYR A 533 9.60 -7.36 -42.12
CA TYR A 533 8.35 -7.92 -42.63
C TYR A 533 7.63 -8.80 -41.60
N SER A 534 8.09 -8.83 -40.36
CA SER A 534 7.39 -9.58 -39.31
C SER A 534 6.13 -8.83 -38.87
N SER A 535 5.06 -9.56 -38.60
CA SER A 535 3.84 -9.01 -37.97
C SER A 535 4.07 -8.54 -36.53
N ARG A 536 5.15 -8.98 -35.88
CA ARG A 536 5.44 -8.73 -34.47
C ARG A 536 6.42 -7.56 -34.28
N GLN A 537 6.01 -6.53 -33.54
CA GLN A 537 6.81 -5.32 -33.34
C GLN A 537 8.20 -5.59 -32.72
N ARG A 538 8.31 -6.53 -31.77
CA ARG A 538 9.60 -6.89 -31.15
C ARG A 538 10.62 -7.47 -32.13
N MET A 539 10.15 -8.17 -33.17
CA MET A 539 10.98 -8.75 -34.22
C MET A 539 11.44 -7.70 -35.22
N VAL A 540 10.57 -6.71 -35.49
CA VAL A 540 10.88 -5.57 -36.35
C VAL A 540 11.90 -4.64 -35.69
N LYS A 541 11.69 -4.28 -34.42
CA LYS A 541 12.51 -3.31 -33.70
C LYS A 541 13.82 -3.92 -33.17
N TYR A 542 13.75 -5.09 -32.54
CA TYR A 542 14.90 -5.68 -31.82
C TYR A 542 15.37 -7.03 -32.37
N GLY A 543 14.63 -7.67 -33.29
CA GLY A 543 14.94 -9.05 -33.70
C GLY A 543 14.80 -10.05 -32.55
N LEU A 544 13.95 -9.75 -31.56
CA LEU A 544 13.76 -10.54 -30.36
C LEU A 544 12.81 -11.72 -30.62
N ASN A 545 13.36 -12.93 -30.76
CA ASN A 545 12.58 -14.10 -31.15
C ASN A 545 11.96 -14.82 -29.95
N MET A 546 12.76 -15.07 -28.90
CA MET A 546 12.30 -15.83 -27.72
C MET A 546 12.82 -15.20 -26.43
N VAL A 547 12.01 -15.27 -25.38
CA VAL A 547 12.38 -14.89 -24.00
C VAL A 547 11.87 -15.98 -23.07
N ARG A 548 12.72 -16.41 -22.13
CA ARG A 548 12.33 -17.34 -21.06
C ARG A 548 12.79 -16.87 -19.70
N PHE A 549 11.88 -16.87 -18.75
CA PHE A 549 12.14 -16.57 -17.36
C PHE A 549 12.71 -17.81 -16.66
N LYS A 550 13.87 -17.69 -15.99
CA LYS A 550 14.50 -18.81 -15.27
C LYS A 550 15.02 -18.35 -13.91
N LYS A 551 14.87 -19.22 -12.92
CA LYS A 551 15.30 -18.99 -11.54
C LYS A 551 16.70 -19.54 -11.31
N VAL A 552 17.54 -18.78 -10.61
CA VAL A 552 18.88 -19.20 -10.20
C VAL A 552 18.77 -20.05 -8.91
N ILE A 553 19.25 -21.28 -8.97
CA ILE A 553 19.23 -22.24 -7.86
C ILE A 553 20.50 -22.12 -7.03
N GLU A 554 21.67 -22.11 -7.68
CA GLU A 554 22.97 -22.09 -7.03
C GLU A 554 24.05 -21.51 -7.95
N LEU A 555 25.12 -20.97 -7.35
CA LEU A 555 26.30 -20.46 -8.04
C LEU A 555 27.48 -21.38 -7.69
N SER A 556 28.02 -22.09 -8.68
CA SER A 556 29.16 -23.00 -8.50
C SER A 556 30.40 -22.46 -9.22
N GLY A 557 31.58 -22.55 -8.58
CA GLY A 557 32.88 -22.25 -9.21
C GLY A 557 33.79 -21.27 -8.46
N LYS A 558 35.12 -21.45 -8.62
CA LYS A 558 36.17 -20.57 -8.10
C LYS A 558 36.86 -19.85 -9.27
N ASN A 559 36.86 -18.50 -9.25
CA ASN A 559 37.51 -17.56 -10.17
C ASN A 559 37.05 -17.55 -11.65
N LYS A 560 36.93 -16.32 -12.21
CA LYS A 560 36.71 -15.87 -13.62
C LYS A 560 35.65 -16.57 -14.51
N GLN A 561 35.25 -17.81 -14.26
CA GLN A 561 34.11 -18.53 -14.84
C GLN A 561 33.28 -19.07 -13.68
N LYS A 562 32.18 -18.38 -13.33
CA LYS A 562 31.17 -18.93 -12.40
C LYS A 562 30.14 -19.66 -13.25
N ASN A 563 29.85 -20.90 -12.90
CA ASN A 563 28.75 -21.66 -13.47
C ASN A 563 27.49 -21.33 -12.67
N ILE A 564 26.39 -21.12 -13.38
CA ILE A 564 25.11 -20.77 -12.78
C ILE A 564 24.16 -21.93 -12.99
N LEU A 565 23.71 -22.54 -11.89
CA LEU A 565 22.68 -23.56 -11.93
C LEU A 565 21.31 -22.89 -11.93
N ILE A 566 20.49 -23.21 -12.92
CA ILE A 566 19.15 -22.65 -13.09
C ILE A 566 18.09 -23.76 -13.13
N GLU A 567 16.87 -23.40 -12.75
CA GLU A 567 15.69 -24.27 -12.92
C GLU A 567 15.32 -24.37 -14.41
N TRP A 568 15.01 -25.58 -14.88
CA TRP A 568 14.73 -25.87 -16.29
C TRP A 568 13.45 -26.68 -16.43
N ASN A 569 12.42 -26.09 -17.04
CA ASN A 569 11.11 -26.72 -17.22
C ASN A 569 10.71 -26.80 -18.72
N GLU A 570 11.69 -26.67 -19.62
CA GLU A 570 11.50 -26.56 -21.07
C GLU A 570 11.98 -27.83 -21.81
N SER A 571 11.59 -27.99 -23.07
CA SER A 571 12.09 -29.11 -23.88
C SER A 571 13.60 -28.96 -24.13
N VAL A 572 14.33 -30.08 -24.09
CA VAL A 572 15.80 -30.13 -24.27
C VAL A 572 16.23 -29.50 -25.60
N GLN A 573 15.38 -29.58 -26.63
CA GLN A 573 15.65 -29.02 -27.97
C GLN A 573 15.80 -27.49 -28.01
N LEU A 574 15.30 -26.76 -27.00
CA LEU A 574 15.35 -25.29 -26.96
C LEU A 574 16.69 -24.75 -26.44
N GLU A 575 17.55 -25.59 -25.85
CA GLU A 575 18.82 -25.17 -25.24
C GLU A 575 19.74 -24.44 -26.22
N ASN A 576 19.88 -24.97 -27.44
CA ASN A 576 20.80 -24.48 -28.46
C ASN A 576 20.35 -23.19 -29.15
N ARG A 577 19.14 -22.69 -28.82
CA ARG A 577 18.57 -21.51 -29.48
C ARG A 577 18.87 -20.21 -28.75
N PHE A 578 19.12 -20.27 -27.44
CA PHE A 578 19.44 -19.08 -26.65
C PHE A 578 20.87 -18.63 -26.92
N ASN A 579 21.07 -17.33 -27.03
CA ASN A 579 22.39 -16.75 -27.34
C ASN A 579 22.79 -15.61 -26.40
N TYR A 580 21.86 -15.08 -25.60
CA TYR A 580 22.12 -14.00 -24.65
C TYR A 580 21.31 -14.16 -23.35
N VAL A 581 21.79 -13.49 -22.29
CA VAL A 581 21.13 -13.45 -20.98
C VAL A 581 20.95 -12.00 -20.53
N ILE A 582 19.75 -11.67 -20.04
CA ILE A 582 19.47 -10.42 -19.33
C ILE A 582 19.23 -10.74 -17.87
N ARG A 583 19.92 -10.01 -16.99
CA ARG A 583 19.66 -10.02 -15.56
C ARG A 583 18.54 -9.02 -15.22
N LEU A 584 17.63 -9.42 -14.34
CA LEU A 584 16.64 -8.52 -13.74
C LEU A 584 17.26 -7.76 -12.54
N PRO A 585 16.90 -6.47 -12.36
CA PRO A 585 17.37 -5.68 -11.22
C PRO A 585 16.83 -6.26 -9.90
N ALA A 586 17.50 -5.94 -8.79
CA ALA A 586 17.18 -6.44 -7.46
C ALA A 586 15.86 -5.91 -6.87
N GLU A 587 15.19 -4.96 -7.53
CA GLU A 587 13.84 -4.47 -7.16
C GLU A 587 12.81 -5.60 -7.39
N THR A 588 12.78 -6.51 -6.44
CA THR A 588 12.12 -7.82 -6.50
C THR A 588 10.94 -7.92 -5.55
N SER A 589 10.48 -6.80 -4.97
CA SER A 589 9.41 -6.79 -3.96
C SER A 589 8.13 -7.50 -4.42
N SER A 590 7.74 -7.36 -5.69
CA SER A 590 6.59 -8.08 -6.26
C SER A 590 6.86 -9.57 -6.47
N LEU A 591 8.06 -9.94 -6.94
CA LEU A 591 8.48 -11.33 -7.09
C LEU A 591 8.57 -12.04 -5.73
N ASP A 592 9.11 -11.37 -4.72
CA ASP A 592 9.25 -11.92 -3.38
C ASP A 592 7.89 -12.08 -2.69
N ARG A 593 6.96 -11.13 -2.87
CA ARG A 593 5.56 -11.31 -2.43
C ARG A 593 4.90 -12.51 -3.10
N LEU A 594 5.06 -12.66 -4.41
CA LEU A 594 4.51 -13.81 -5.14
C LEU A 594 5.11 -15.14 -4.65
N LYS A 595 6.41 -15.17 -4.34
CA LYS A 595 7.07 -16.35 -3.73
C LYS A 595 6.46 -16.70 -2.38
N VAL A 596 6.17 -15.69 -1.54
CA VAL A 596 5.53 -15.93 -0.25
C VAL A 596 4.14 -16.52 -0.45
N ILE A 597 3.32 -15.95 -1.34
CA ILE A 597 1.99 -16.48 -1.63
C ILE A 597 2.07 -17.93 -2.11
N GLY A 598 2.91 -18.21 -3.12
CA GLY A 598 2.95 -19.53 -3.74
C GLY A 598 3.60 -20.63 -2.89
N ASN A 599 4.40 -20.30 -1.88
CA ASN A 599 5.09 -21.30 -1.04
C ASN A 599 4.57 -21.39 0.39
N ASP A 600 4.20 -20.26 0.98
CA ASP A 600 3.96 -20.13 2.42
C ASP A 600 2.48 -19.83 2.76
N VAL A 601 1.62 -19.53 1.77
CA VAL A 601 0.18 -19.24 1.99
C VAL A 601 -0.70 -20.32 1.35
N ASP A 602 -1.44 -21.06 2.18
CA ASP A 602 -2.45 -22.00 1.71
C ASP A 602 -3.79 -21.28 1.54
N VAL A 603 -4.16 -20.94 0.30
CA VAL A 603 -5.37 -20.15 0.02
C VAL A 603 -6.66 -20.85 0.46
N ALA A 604 -6.68 -22.18 0.48
CA ALA A 604 -7.84 -22.93 0.94
C ALA A 604 -8.07 -22.84 2.46
N ASN A 605 -7.05 -22.46 3.24
CA ASN A 605 -7.09 -22.50 4.71
C ASN A 605 -6.55 -21.20 5.32
N ILE A 606 -7.02 -20.05 4.84
CA ILE A 606 -6.66 -18.75 5.41
C ILE A 606 -7.60 -18.44 6.56
N THR A 607 -7.05 -18.15 7.74
CA THR A 607 -7.84 -17.67 8.88
C THR A 607 -7.31 -16.32 9.38
N LEU A 608 -8.24 -15.43 9.74
CA LEU A 608 -8.00 -14.20 10.49
C LEU A 608 -8.77 -14.25 11.81
N PRO A 609 -8.41 -13.43 12.82
CA PRO A 609 -9.23 -13.27 14.02
C PRO A 609 -10.68 -12.88 13.67
N GLU A 610 -11.66 -13.43 14.37
CA GLU A 610 -13.10 -13.23 14.08
C GLU A 610 -13.47 -11.75 14.00
N TYR A 611 -13.01 -10.93 14.96
CA TYR A 611 -13.27 -9.48 14.98
C TYR A 611 -12.67 -8.71 13.78
N LEU A 612 -11.70 -9.31 13.06
CA LEU A 612 -11.01 -8.72 11.94
C LEU A 612 -11.50 -9.25 10.59
N THR A 613 -11.98 -10.50 10.51
CA THR A 613 -12.36 -11.14 9.24
C THR A 613 -13.44 -10.33 8.51
N ASP A 614 -14.57 -10.05 9.16
CA ASP A 614 -15.68 -9.36 8.51
C ASP A 614 -15.36 -7.89 8.21
N LEU A 615 -14.56 -7.26 9.07
CA LEU A 615 -14.04 -5.92 8.84
C LEU A 615 -13.11 -5.89 7.62
N PHE A 616 -12.20 -6.86 7.52
CA PHE A 616 -11.27 -6.98 6.41
C PHE A 616 -12.02 -7.23 5.11
N LEU A 617 -13.08 -8.06 5.12
CA LEU A 617 -13.95 -8.29 3.96
C LEU A 617 -14.88 -7.11 3.64
N GLY A 618 -15.15 -6.23 4.62
CA GLY A 618 -15.97 -5.04 4.48
C GLY A 618 -17.48 -5.32 4.55
N ILE A 619 -17.89 -6.42 5.18
CA ILE A 619 -19.28 -6.90 5.21
C ILE A 619 -20.03 -6.38 6.45
N ASP A 620 -19.38 -6.38 7.62
CA ASP A 620 -20.01 -6.00 8.89
C ASP A 620 -19.90 -4.49 9.19
N LYS A 621 -20.54 -4.06 10.28
CA LYS A 621 -20.51 -2.69 10.78
C LYS A 621 -19.06 -2.27 11.07
N PRO A 622 -18.65 -1.06 10.65
CA PRO A 622 -17.28 -0.57 10.85
C PRO A 622 -16.88 -0.45 12.32
N THR A 623 -17.84 -0.35 13.24
CA THR A 623 -17.61 -0.22 14.68
C THR A 623 -17.49 -1.56 15.41
N ALA A 624 -17.70 -2.69 14.74
CA ALA A 624 -17.66 -4.03 15.37
C ALA A 624 -16.25 -4.34 15.93
N ALA A 625 -15.21 -4.01 15.19
CA ALA A 625 -13.82 -4.23 15.60
C ALA A 625 -13.26 -3.17 16.58
N HIS A 626 -14.04 -2.13 16.89
CA HIS A 626 -13.61 -1.06 17.80
C HIS A 626 -13.52 -1.58 19.23
N PHE A 627 -12.55 -1.08 20.00
CA PHE A 627 -12.24 -1.61 21.35
C PHE A 627 -13.43 -1.62 22.32
N LYS A 628 -14.38 -0.69 22.18
CA LYS A 628 -15.60 -0.64 23.01
C LYS A 628 -16.56 -1.81 22.76
N SER A 629 -16.53 -2.37 21.54
CA SER A 629 -17.42 -3.45 21.11
C SER A 629 -16.84 -4.84 21.40
N GLN A 630 -15.59 -4.92 21.87
CA GLN A 630 -14.87 -6.17 22.06
C GLN A 630 -15.16 -6.76 23.46
N HIS A 631 -15.55 -8.04 23.49
CA HIS A 631 -15.83 -8.76 24.73
C HIS A 631 -14.56 -9.04 25.55
N ASP A 632 -13.42 -9.29 24.90
CA ASP A 632 -12.15 -9.64 25.53
C ASP A 632 -11.32 -8.45 26.04
N ARG A 633 -11.99 -7.35 26.41
CA ARG A 633 -11.32 -6.13 26.89
C ARG A 633 -10.55 -6.38 28.20
N PRO A 634 -9.37 -5.78 28.38
CA PRO A 634 -8.63 -5.91 29.62
C PRO A 634 -9.39 -5.24 30.78
N TYR A 635 -9.75 -6.01 31.81
CA TYR A 635 -10.46 -5.51 32.99
C TYR A 635 -9.73 -4.36 33.72
N LYS A 636 -8.39 -4.36 33.66
CA LYS A 636 -7.56 -3.37 34.35
C LYS A 636 -6.41 -2.92 33.44
N LEU A 637 -6.28 -1.61 33.26
CA LEU A 637 -5.14 -1.00 32.57
C LEU A 637 -4.40 -0.03 33.49
N LYS A 638 -3.08 -0.12 33.54
CA LYS A 638 -2.20 0.90 34.09
C LYS A 638 -1.85 1.86 32.97
N ILE A 639 -2.11 3.14 33.15
CA ILE A 639 -1.75 4.15 32.16
C ILE A 639 -0.85 5.18 32.79
N ASP A 640 0.22 5.44 32.09
CA ASP A 640 1.15 6.52 32.37
C ASP A 640 1.27 7.38 31.10
N CYS A 641 1.82 8.59 31.20
CA CYS A 641 1.84 9.63 30.15
C CYS A 641 0.55 10.45 29.97
N LEU A 642 -0.52 10.22 30.76
CA LEU A 642 -1.76 11.02 30.70
C LEU A 642 -1.92 11.90 31.93
N ASN A 643 -2.50 13.10 31.76
CA ASN A 643 -2.87 13.99 32.86
C ASN A 643 -4.34 13.79 33.30
N ALA A 644 -4.68 14.22 34.52
CA ALA A 644 -6.03 14.10 35.07
C ALA A 644 -7.13 14.77 34.21
N SER A 645 -6.79 15.85 33.49
CA SER A 645 -7.69 16.53 32.56
C SER A 645 -7.95 15.72 31.28
N GLN A 646 -6.91 15.07 30.74
CA GLN A 646 -6.99 14.27 29.52
C GLN A 646 -7.82 12.99 29.75
N LEU A 647 -7.66 12.36 30.91
CA LEU A 647 -8.47 11.20 31.32
C LEU A 647 -9.97 11.51 31.43
N LYS A 648 -10.34 12.71 31.90
CA LYS A 648 -11.74 13.15 31.98
C LYS A 648 -12.36 13.42 30.60
N TYR A 649 -11.53 13.80 29.63
CA TYR A 649 -11.97 14.05 28.26
C TYR A 649 -12.26 12.73 27.52
N GLU A 650 -11.52 11.66 27.84
CA GLU A 650 -11.66 10.34 27.22
C GLU A 650 -12.79 9.48 27.80
N LEU A 651 -13.05 9.57 29.10
CA LEU A 651 -13.90 8.62 29.83
C LEU A 651 -14.95 9.32 30.68
N GLU A 652 -16.17 8.76 30.70
CA GLU A 652 -17.20 9.13 31.68
C GLU A 652 -16.82 8.54 33.06
N ILE A 653 -16.09 9.33 33.86
CA ILE A 653 -15.59 8.89 35.18
C ILE A 653 -16.72 8.95 36.22
N GLU A 654 -17.03 7.81 36.84
CA GLU A 654 -17.81 7.79 38.07
C GLU A 654 -16.91 8.15 39.28
N ASN A 655 -17.19 9.29 39.90
CA ASN A 655 -16.68 9.60 41.22
C ASN A 655 -17.33 8.65 42.23
N ASN A 656 -16.66 7.53 42.52
CA ASN A 656 -17.09 6.57 43.55
C ASN A 656 -16.91 7.17 44.95
N SER A 657 -17.73 8.17 45.30
CA SER A 657 -17.85 8.76 46.63
C SER A 657 -18.88 8.00 47.48
N LYS A 658 -18.78 6.67 47.57
CA LYS A 658 -19.46 5.93 48.65
C LYS A 658 -18.62 6.00 49.92
N ARG A 659 -18.86 7.09 50.66
CA ARG A 659 -18.63 7.30 52.11
C ARG A 659 -17.90 6.16 52.83
N ARG A 660 -16.57 6.22 52.86
CA ARG A 660 -15.78 5.87 54.05
C ARG A 660 -14.97 7.10 54.39
N LYS A 661 -15.11 7.58 55.63
CA LYS A 661 -14.35 8.72 56.18
C LYS A 661 -12.85 8.44 56.00
N VAL A 662 -12.28 8.96 54.93
CA VAL A 662 -10.85 9.10 54.69
C VAL A 662 -10.69 10.54 54.19
N ASN A 663 -9.78 11.27 54.82
CA ASN A 663 -9.59 12.71 54.69
C ASN A 663 -9.70 13.21 53.25
N ASP A 664 -10.57 14.21 53.06
CA ASP A 664 -10.92 14.90 51.81
C ASP A 664 -9.78 15.73 51.18
N ASN A 665 -8.52 15.39 51.41
CA ASN A 665 -7.40 16.05 50.75
C ASN A 665 -6.41 15.01 50.25
N GLN A 666 -6.14 15.05 48.94
CA GLN A 666 -5.17 14.25 48.15
C GLN A 666 -5.74 13.04 47.40
N VAL A 667 -6.58 13.29 46.39
CA VAL A 667 -6.31 12.63 45.10
C VAL A 667 -5.02 13.28 44.60
N SER A 668 -3.88 12.61 44.73
CA SER A 668 -2.64 13.10 44.14
C SER A 668 -2.88 13.31 42.64
N ALA A 669 -2.69 14.54 42.16
CA ALA A 669 -3.03 14.98 40.80
C ALA A 669 -2.14 14.38 39.69
N ASP A 670 -1.26 13.45 40.05
CA ASP A 670 -0.14 13.03 39.23
C ASP A 670 -0.26 11.56 38.79
N PRO A 671 0.08 11.25 37.52
CA PRO A 671 0.22 9.87 37.03
C PRO A 671 1.31 9.11 37.79
N PRO A 672 1.31 7.76 37.78
CA PRO A 672 0.50 6.85 36.95
C PRO A 672 -0.91 6.51 37.48
N TYR A 673 -1.82 6.16 36.57
CA TYR A 673 -3.22 5.80 36.84
C TYR A 673 -3.52 4.32 36.63
N ILE A 674 -4.49 3.78 37.37
CA ILE A 674 -5.16 2.50 37.09
C ILE A 674 -6.59 2.79 36.65
N LEU A 675 -6.93 2.31 35.47
CA LEU A 675 -8.28 2.21 34.95
C LEU A 675 -8.83 0.81 35.23
N LYS A 676 -10.08 0.75 35.72
CA LYS A 676 -10.87 -0.48 35.80
C LYS A 676 -12.12 -0.34 34.96
N PHE A 677 -12.33 -1.29 34.06
CA PHE A 677 -13.47 -1.34 33.16
C PHE A 677 -14.51 -2.31 33.72
N ASP A 678 -15.74 -1.86 33.98
CA ASP A 678 -16.83 -2.74 34.41
C ASP A 678 -17.50 -3.39 33.19
N GLU A 679 -17.79 -4.69 33.26
CA GLU A 679 -18.26 -5.53 32.16
C GLU A 679 -19.57 -5.03 31.50
N ASP A 680 -20.45 -4.37 32.27
CA ASP A 680 -21.79 -3.96 31.84
C ASP A 680 -22.01 -2.43 31.68
N ALA A 681 -20.98 -1.60 31.93
CA ALA A 681 -21.09 -0.14 31.87
C ALA A 681 -19.95 0.51 31.07
N ASP A 682 -20.26 1.57 30.31
CA ASP A 682 -19.28 2.46 29.66
C ASP A 682 -18.47 3.32 30.66
N LYS A 683 -18.63 3.06 31.95
CA LYS A 683 -18.07 3.85 33.05
C LYS A 683 -16.78 3.23 33.55
N VAL A 684 -15.76 4.07 33.78
CA VAL A 684 -14.41 3.63 34.18
C VAL A 684 -14.07 4.17 35.56
N ALA A 685 -13.67 3.27 36.46
CA ALA A 685 -13.17 3.65 37.78
C ALA A 685 -11.65 3.93 37.73
N VAL A 686 -11.25 5.12 38.16
CA VAL A 686 -9.86 5.60 38.12
C VAL A 686 -9.22 5.63 39.51
N LYS A 687 -7.99 5.12 39.66
CA LYS A 687 -7.19 5.22 40.89
C LYS A 687 -5.76 5.68 40.58
N SER A 688 -5.25 6.71 41.24
CA SER A 688 -3.85 7.14 41.11
C SER A 688 -2.90 6.26 41.95
N ILE A 689 -1.66 6.10 41.50
CA ILE A 689 -0.57 5.43 42.23
C ILE A 689 0.66 6.33 42.26
N ILE A 690 1.50 6.19 43.29
CA ILE A 690 2.83 6.79 43.35
C ILE A 690 3.80 5.92 42.51
N GLY A 691 4.37 6.50 41.44
CA GLY A 691 5.33 5.82 40.56
C GLY A 691 6.27 6.80 39.86
N ASP A 692 7.31 6.27 39.19
CA ASP A 692 8.22 7.06 38.37
C ASP A 692 7.43 7.68 37.21
N LYS A 693 7.45 9.01 37.05
CA LYS A 693 6.74 9.70 35.98
C LYS A 693 7.41 9.44 34.64
N SER A 694 6.63 9.10 33.61
CA SER A 694 7.11 9.08 32.22
C SER A 694 7.66 10.44 31.78
N THR A 695 8.69 10.44 30.94
CA THR A 695 9.26 11.65 30.34
C THR A 695 8.44 12.21 29.17
N TYR A 696 7.48 11.44 28.65
CA TYR A 696 6.74 11.77 27.43
C TYR A 696 5.55 12.69 27.73
N GLN A 697 5.58 13.90 27.18
CA GLN A 697 4.44 14.83 27.23
C GLN A 697 3.61 14.69 25.96
N LEU A 698 2.35 14.28 26.10
CA LEU A 698 1.42 14.09 24.98
C LEU A 698 0.42 15.25 24.90
N SER A 699 0.08 15.63 23.66
CA SER A 699 -1.04 16.53 23.40
C SER A 699 -2.39 15.84 23.64
N ASP A 700 -3.47 16.61 23.80
CA ASP A 700 -4.81 16.04 24.06
C ASP A 700 -5.26 15.07 22.95
N ASP A 701 -5.02 15.39 21.68
CA ASP A 701 -5.36 14.52 20.55
C ASP A 701 -4.56 13.20 20.59
N GLN A 702 -3.28 13.26 21.00
CA GLN A 702 -2.42 12.08 21.13
C GLN A 702 -2.79 11.23 22.34
N ALA A 703 -3.24 11.86 23.43
CA ALA A 703 -3.73 11.17 24.61
C ALA A 703 -4.89 10.20 24.25
N LEU A 704 -5.84 10.68 23.42
CA LEU A 704 -7.01 9.91 22.96
C LEU A 704 -6.63 8.57 22.33
N CYS A 705 -5.44 8.48 21.74
CA CYS A 705 -4.95 7.30 21.04
C CYS A 705 -4.42 6.21 21.98
N ILE A 706 -4.05 6.52 23.23
CA ILE A 706 -3.36 5.58 24.13
C ILE A 706 -4.29 4.45 24.57
N ILE A 707 -5.49 4.77 25.08
CA ILE A 707 -6.43 3.74 25.56
C ILE A 707 -6.82 2.77 24.42
N PRO A 708 -7.25 3.24 23.24
CA PRO A 708 -7.62 2.35 22.14
C PRO A 708 -6.44 1.49 21.66
N SER A 709 -5.23 2.07 21.57
CA SER A 709 -4.03 1.35 21.10
C SER A 709 -3.56 0.24 22.05
N VAL A 710 -3.84 0.35 23.35
CA VAL A 710 -3.48 -0.65 24.37
C VAL A 710 -4.62 -1.67 24.57
N SER A 711 -5.82 -1.36 24.11
CA SER A 711 -7.00 -2.23 24.21
C SER A 711 -7.09 -3.23 23.05
N THR A 712 -7.93 -4.26 23.19
CA THR A 712 -8.17 -5.26 22.15
C THR A 712 -9.02 -4.69 21.02
N GLY A 713 -8.75 -5.12 19.78
CA GLY A 713 -9.49 -4.68 18.57
C GLY A 713 -8.61 -3.96 17.54
N VAL A 714 -9.27 -3.25 16.63
CA VAL A 714 -8.65 -2.47 15.55
C VAL A 714 -8.75 -0.97 15.87
N THR A 715 -7.60 -0.29 15.90
CA THR A 715 -7.51 1.16 16.11
C THR A 715 -6.90 1.82 14.88
N ILE A 716 -7.59 2.80 14.30
CA ILE A 716 -7.13 3.56 13.15
C ILE A 716 -6.84 4.98 13.60
N ILE A 717 -5.62 5.46 13.36
CA ILE A 717 -5.18 6.78 13.75
C ILE A 717 -4.83 7.55 12.48
N ASP A 718 -5.62 8.57 12.18
CA ASP A 718 -5.37 9.50 11.08
C ASP A 718 -4.30 10.50 11.51
N THR A 719 -3.08 10.26 11.03
CA THR A 719 -1.86 10.99 11.41
C THR A 719 -1.30 11.76 10.21
N PRO A 720 -1.63 13.05 10.06
CA PRO A 720 -0.88 13.93 9.17
C PRO A 720 0.62 13.86 9.48
N GLN A 721 1.47 14.10 8.49
CA GLN A 721 2.92 14.15 8.76
C GLN A 721 3.25 15.17 9.86
N ASN A 722 4.26 14.88 10.70
CA ASN A 722 4.65 15.72 11.84
C ASN A 722 3.62 15.81 12.99
N SER A 723 2.66 14.87 13.09
CA SER A 723 1.70 14.79 14.22
C SER A 723 1.98 13.65 15.19
N ASP A 724 2.80 12.67 14.79
CA ASP A 724 3.10 11.44 15.54
C ASP A 724 3.95 11.72 16.79
N GLY A 725 4.96 12.59 16.70
CA GLY A 725 5.75 13.03 17.86
C GLY A 725 6.25 11.87 18.74
N HIS A 726 5.91 11.89 20.04
CA HIS A 726 6.25 10.83 21.00
C HIS A 726 5.15 9.74 21.15
N LEU A 727 4.10 9.76 20.31
CA LEU A 727 2.96 8.85 20.45
C LEU A 727 3.37 7.38 20.41
N LEU A 728 4.18 6.98 19.43
CA LEU A 728 4.61 5.58 19.28
C LEU A 728 5.46 5.11 20.46
N GLN A 729 6.34 5.98 20.98
CA GLN A 729 7.13 5.69 22.18
C GLN A 729 6.22 5.53 23.41
N ALA A 730 5.20 6.39 23.55
CA ALA A 730 4.22 6.28 24.63
C ALA A 730 3.34 5.01 24.51
N VAL A 731 2.99 4.58 23.31
CA VAL A 731 2.27 3.31 23.08
C VAL A 731 3.15 2.12 23.46
N ILE A 732 4.42 2.10 23.03
CA ILE A 732 5.37 1.04 23.43
C ILE A 732 5.51 0.98 24.95
N TYR A 733 5.67 2.13 25.60
CA TYR A 733 5.78 2.24 27.04
C TYR A 733 4.54 1.72 27.77
N ASN A 734 3.34 2.12 27.35
CA ASN A 734 2.11 1.65 27.97
C ASN A 734 1.83 0.15 27.71
N LEU A 735 2.19 -0.37 26.54
CA LEU A 735 2.14 -1.82 26.28
C LEU A 735 3.10 -2.57 27.21
N GLN A 736 4.30 -2.04 27.47
CA GLN A 736 5.27 -2.64 28.39
C GLN A 736 4.73 -2.67 29.83
N LEU A 737 4.10 -1.58 30.29
CA LEU A 737 3.56 -1.48 31.64
C LEU A 737 2.46 -2.51 31.93
N ASN A 738 1.63 -2.80 30.93
CA ASN A 738 0.48 -3.70 31.07
C ASN A 738 0.80 -5.14 30.68
N PHE A 739 1.55 -5.33 29.60
CA PHE A 739 1.70 -6.61 28.91
C PHE A 739 3.18 -6.94 28.63
N PRO A 740 4.03 -7.11 29.65
CA PRO A 740 5.48 -7.32 29.49
C PRO A 740 5.86 -8.68 28.86
N LYS A 741 4.89 -9.59 28.65
CA LYS A 741 5.11 -10.90 28.01
C LYS A 741 4.60 -10.94 26.57
N GLU A 742 3.76 -10.00 26.18
CA GLU A 742 3.18 -9.97 24.84
C GLU A 742 4.20 -9.50 23.81
N ARG A 743 4.01 -9.92 22.57
CA ARG A 743 4.90 -9.60 21.46
C ARG A 743 4.22 -8.66 20.48
N THR A 744 4.90 -7.56 20.15
CA THR A 744 4.40 -6.54 19.24
C THR A 744 5.29 -6.40 18.02
N LEU A 745 4.69 -6.54 16.84
CA LEU A 745 5.33 -6.24 15.56
C LEU A 745 5.02 -4.79 15.17
N PHE A 746 6.05 -4.00 14.90
CA PHE A 746 5.97 -2.67 14.32
C PHE A 746 6.41 -2.75 12.86
N LEU A 747 5.51 -2.41 11.95
CA LEU A 747 5.78 -2.36 10.51
C LEU A 747 6.02 -0.91 10.12
N CYS A 748 7.28 -0.55 9.89
CA CYS A 748 7.69 0.81 9.53
C CYS A 748 7.84 0.94 8.01
N PRO A 749 7.55 2.11 7.41
CA PRO A 749 7.48 2.23 5.97
C PRO A 749 8.85 2.07 5.30
N ASN A 750 9.87 2.72 5.86
CA ASN A 750 11.23 2.80 5.30
C ASN A 750 12.27 2.72 6.43
N GLU A 751 13.53 2.41 6.07
CA GLU A 751 14.65 2.39 7.02
C GLU A 751 14.89 3.76 7.70
N ILE A 752 14.69 4.86 6.99
CA ILE A 752 14.87 6.22 7.53
C ILE A 752 13.89 6.48 8.69
N TYR A 753 12.67 5.91 8.61
CA TYR A 753 11.70 6.01 9.68
C TYR A 753 12.09 5.12 10.88
N LEU A 754 12.69 3.95 10.63
CA LEU A 754 13.22 3.09 11.69
C LEU A 754 14.33 3.76 12.49
N ASP A 755 15.20 4.53 11.83
CA ASP A 755 16.33 5.20 12.48
C ASP A 755 15.89 6.31 13.46
N ARG A 756 14.62 6.73 13.43
CA ARG A 756 14.03 7.67 14.42
C ARG A 756 13.80 7.03 15.77
N PHE A 757 13.72 5.71 15.84
CA PHE A 757 13.56 5.00 17.09
C PHE A 757 14.94 4.78 17.70
N GLU A 758 15.17 5.37 18.87
CA GLU A 758 16.33 5.01 19.68
C GLU A 758 16.15 3.59 20.23
N ILE A 759 16.76 2.63 19.53
CA ILE A 759 16.71 1.21 19.89
C ILE A 759 17.80 0.93 20.92
N GLU A 760 17.39 0.84 22.19
CA GLU A 760 18.21 0.27 23.27
C GLU A 760 18.00 -1.24 23.36
N LEU A 761 19.07 -2.02 23.18
CA LEU A 761 19.03 -3.49 23.34
C LEU A 761 19.31 -3.94 24.79
N THR A 762 19.76 -3.02 25.64
CA THR A 762 20.22 -3.26 27.01
C THR A 762 19.11 -3.13 28.05
N THR A 763 18.05 -2.39 27.74
CA THR A 763 16.87 -2.27 28.59
C THR A 763 15.93 -3.46 28.35
N PHE A 764 14.96 -3.68 29.26
CA PHE A 764 13.97 -4.77 29.18
C PHE A 764 13.20 -4.85 27.84
N LEU A 765 13.32 -3.82 27.00
CA LEU A 765 12.82 -3.70 25.64
C LEU A 765 13.70 -4.48 24.65
N LYS A 766 13.36 -5.75 24.43
CA LYS A 766 14.03 -6.61 23.44
C LYS A 766 13.57 -6.24 22.02
N VAL A 767 14.12 -5.14 21.50
CA VAL A 767 13.79 -4.51 20.21
C VAL A 767 14.75 -4.96 19.10
N TYR A 768 14.26 -5.37 17.94
CA TYR A 768 15.10 -5.76 16.80
C TYR A 768 14.59 -5.15 15.49
N ALA A 769 15.52 -4.73 14.61
CA ALA A 769 15.16 -4.14 13.31
C ALA A 769 15.76 -4.84 12.09
N ASP A 770 17.07 -4.76 11.88
CA ASP A 770 17.72 -5.26 10.65
C ASP A 770 18.99 -6.10 10.94
N PRO A 771 19.28 -7.20 10.23
CA PRO A 771 20.41 -8.07 10.56
C PRO A 771 21.78 -7.53 10.15
N VAL A 772 21.86 -6.65 9.14
CA VAL A 772 23.15 -6.22 8.57
C VAL A 772 23.74 -5.08 9.41
N LYS A 773 22.92 -4.06 9.74
CA LYS A 773 23.35 -2.90 10.54
C LYS A 773 23.54 -3.20 12.03
N TYR A 774 22.90 -4.24 12.57
CA TYR A 774 22.88 -4.52 14.01
C TYR A 774 23.96 -5.48 14.49
N ASN A 775 24.83 -6.00 13.60
CA ASN A 775 25.96 -6.84 14.01
C ASN A 775 26.86 -6.13 15.03
N ASP A 776 27.14 -4.84 14.83
CA ASP A 776 27.94 -4.04 15.77
C ASP A 776 27.25 -3.86 17.13
N LYS A 777 25.92 -3.74 17.13
CA LYS A 777 25.13 -3.63 18.37
C LYS A 777 25.03 -4.99 19.10
N LEU A 778 25.00 -6.11 18.38
CA LEU A 778 25.12 -7.45 18.97
C LEU A 778 26.49 -7.64 19.62
N ASP A 779 27.55 -7.17 18.97
CA ASP A 779 28.90 -7.23 19.53
C ASP A 779 29.01 -6.33 20.79
N LYS A 780 28.36 -5.16 20.80
CA LYS A 780 28.20 -4.34 22.02
C LYS A 780 27.46 -5.08 23.14
N LEU A 781 26.39 -5.82 22.85
CA LEU A 781 25.68 -6.62 23.86
C LEU A 781 26.58 -7.68 24.51
N PHE A 782 27.36 -8.41 23.70
CA PHE A 782 28.30 -9.39 24.24
C PHE A 782 29.41 -8.72 25.07
N ASN A 783 29.80 -7.49 24.75
CA ASN A 783 30.71 -6.72 25.58
C ASN A 783 30.06 -6.28 26.90
N THR A 784 28.80 -5.86 26.90
CA THR A 784 28.04 -5.57 28.13
C THR A 784 27.93 -6.81 29.02
N LEU A 785 27.72 -7.99 28.45
CA LEU A 785 27.71 -9.25 29.20
C LEU A 785 29.05 -9.52 29.89
N LYS A 786 30.18 -9.29 29.22
CA LYS A 786 31.51 -9.40 29.85
C LYS A 786 31.65 -8.46 31.04
N LEU A 787 31.24 -7.20 30.90
CA LEU A 787 31.25 -6.22 32.00
C LEU A 787 30.36 -6.67 33.18
N LYS A 788 29.18 -7.25 32.90
CA LYS A 788 28.29 -7.78 33.95
C LYS A 788 28.88 -9.00 34.66
N LEU A 789 29.61 -9.86 33.95
CA LEU A 789 30.31 -11.00 34.55
C LEU A 789 31.47 -10.54 35.44
N GLU A 790 32.23 -9.51 35.04
CA GLU A 790 33.24 -8.86 35.89
C GLU A 790 32.61 -8.25 37.15
N GLN A 791 31.42 -7.65 37.04
CA GLN A 791 30.67 -7.16 38.20
C GLN A 791 30.25 -8.29 39.15
N VAL A 792 29.87 -9.46 38.63
CA VAL A 792 29.57 -10.63 39.47
C VAL A 792 30.84 -11.17 40.15
N GLU A 793 31.98 -11.13 39.47
CA GLU A 793 33.26 -11.52 40.04
C GLU A 793 33.63 -10.62 41.22
N THR A 794 33.56 -9.29 41.07
CA THR A 794 33.77 -8.35 42.18
C THR A 794 32.78 -8.57 43.33
N LEU A 795 31.49 -8.79 43.05
CA LEU A 795 30.49 -9.13 44.06
C LEU A 795 30.84 -10.42 44.82
N SER A 796 31.41 -11.42 44.15
CA SER A 796 31.81 -12.68 44.77
C SER A 796 32.99 -12.51 45.74
N GLU A 797 33.89 -11.55 45.47
CA GLU A 797 34.98 -11.20 46.38
C GLU A 797 34.44 -10.63 47.70
N PHE A 798 33.46 -9.72 47.63
CA PHE A 798 32.85 -9.11 48.82
C PHE A 798 32.00 -10.08 49.64
N VAL A 799 31.44 -11.12 49.02
CA VAL A 799 30.71 -12.20 49.72
C VAL A 799 31.68 -13.25 50.30
N GLY A 800 32.99 -13.12 50.06
CA GLY A 800 34.03 -14.02 50.59
C GLY A 800 34.14 -15.35 49.85
N LEU A 801 33.73 -15.40 48.57
CA LEU A 801 33.70 -16.62 47.74
C LEU A 801 34.58 -16.50 46.49
N LYS A 802 35.79 -15.95 46.66
CA LYS A 802 36.70 -15.58 45.56
C LYS A 802 37.21 -16.78 44.74
N ASP A 803 37.38 -17.96 45.35
CA ASP A 803 38.04 -19.11 44.70
C ASP A 803 37.13 -19.97 43.81
N MET A 804 35.84 -19.61 43.69
CA MET A 804 34.82 -20.44 43.04
C MET A 804 34.52 -20.07 41.58
N GLY A 805 35.21 -19.06 41.02
CA GLY A 805 35.15 -18.73 39.59
C GLY A 805 33.75 -18.31 39.09
N PHE A 806 32.97 -17.61 39.90
CA PHE A 806 31.58 -17.24 39.58
C PHE A 806 31.44 -16.28 38.39
N GLY A 807 32.49 -15.53 38.03
CA GLY A 807 32.49 -14.63 36.86
C GLY A 807 32.80 -15.30 35.51
N GLN A 808 33.20 -16.58 35.48
CA GLN A 808 33.73 -17.20 34.24
C GLN A 808 32.64 -17.57 33.22
N THR A 809 31.46 -18.00 33.71
CA THR A 809 30.35 -18.41 32.84
C THR A 809 29.03 -17.86 33.39
N CYS A 810 28.03 -17.70 32.51
CA CYS A 810 26.70 -17.26 32.91
C CYS A 810 26.05 -18.23 33.90
N ASP A 811 26.24 -19.54 33.71
CA ASP A 811 25.67 -20.57 34.59
C ASP A 811 26.30 -20.50 35.99
N ASN A 812 27.62 -20.31 36.08
CA ASN A 812 28.29 -20.10 37.37
C ASN A 812 27.80 -18.83 38.05
N ALA A 813 27.67 -17.72 37.31
CA ALA A 813 27.17 -16.46 37.86
C ALA A 813 25.77 -16.62 38.46
N LEU A 814 24.87 -17.35 37.80
CA LEU A 814 23.51 -17.59 38.29
C LEU A 814 23.45 -18.44 39.57
N LEU A 815 24.46 -19.28 39.84
CA LEU A 815 24.57 -20.05 41.09
C LEU A 815 24.89 -19.16 42.30
N LEU A 816 25.41 -17.94 42.11
CA LEU A 816 25.67 -16.99 43.18
C LEU A 816 24.39 -16.30 43.69
N PHE A 817 23.40 -16.11 42.81
CA PHE A 817 22.18 -15.35 43.14
C PHE A 817 21.36 -15.91 44.32
N PRO A 818 21.16 -17.25 44.47
CA PRO A 818 20.50 -17.82 45.65
C PRO A 818 21.17 -17.45 46.99
N LYS A 819 22.50 -17.39 47.01
CA LYS A 819 23.26 -17.02 48.23
C LYS A 819 23.06 -15.54 48.59
N ILE A 820 23.04 -14.67 47.58
CA ILE A 820 22.73 -13.23 47.74
C ILE A 820 21.30 -13.04 48.24
N LYS A 821 20.35 -13.78 47.68
CA LYS A 821 18.94 -13.74 48.10
C LYS A 821 18.76 -14.19 49.55
N GLN A 822 19.47 -15.23 49.98
CA GLN A 822 19.46 -15.70 51.37
C GLN A 822 20.01 -14.63 52.34
N ALA A 823 21.11 -13.95 51.97
CA ALA A 823 21.65 -12.85 52.77
C ALA A 823 20.66 -11.66 52.88
N TRP A 824 19.94 -11.36 51.81
CA TRP A 824 18.90 -10.34 51.79
C TRP A 824 17.67 -10.71 52.62
N GLU A 825 17.20 -11.96 52.55
CA GLU A 825 16.08 -12.45 53.37
C GLU A 825 16.42 -12.40 54.86
N ASN A 826 17.63 -12.82 55.24
CA ASN A 826 18.14 -12.71 56.60
C ASN A 826 18.16 -11.25 57.08
N PHE A 827 18.63 -10.32 56.23
CA PHE A 827 18.59 -8.89 56.51
C PHE A 827 17.16 -8.38 56.70
N LEU A 828 16.22 -8.72 55.81
CA LEU A 828 14.81 -8.33 55.96
C LEU A 828 14.18 -8.86 57.25
N HIS A 829 14.53 -10.07 57.68
CA HIS A 829 14.09 -10.62 58.97
C HIS A 829 14.67 -9.82 60.15
N THR A 830 15.94 -9.41 60.10
CA THR A 830 16.55 -8.57 61.15
C THR A 830 15.93 -7.16 61.22
N VAL A 831 15.68 -6.52 60.08
CA VAL A 831 15.07 -5.18 60.00
C VAL A 831 13.60 -5.18 60.41
N LYS A 832 12.86 -6.26 60.14
CA LYS A 832 11.48 -6.43 60.62
C LYS A 832 11.40 -6.51 62.15
N ASN A 833 12.42 -7.08 62.80
CA ASN A 833 12.49 -7.22 64.25
C ASN A 833 13.02 -5.95 64.94
N ASP A 834 14.01 -5.27 64.34
CA ASP A 834 14.62 -4.06 64.90
C ASP A 834 14.99 -3.05 63.79
N ARG A 835 14.24 -1.94 63.74
CA ARG A 835 14.38 -0.91 62.69
C ARG A 835 15.69 -0.12 62.77
N LEU A 836 16.44 -0.19 63.87
CA LEU A 836 17.73 0.49 64.02
C LEU A 836 18.89 -0.29 63.38
N GLN A 837 18.68 -1.54 62.97
CA GLN A 837 19.70 -2.39 62.34
C GLN A 837 19.82 -2.19 60.82
N ILE A 838 19.19 -1.15 60.26
CA ILE A 838 19.31 -0.75 58.84
C ILE A 838 20.78 -0.52 58.45
N THR A 839 21.63 -0.14 59.40
CA THR A 839 23.08 0.05 59.23
C THR A 839 23.86 -1.23 58.91
N LYS A 840 23.29 -2.42 59.18
CA LYS A 840 23.89 -3.75 58.90
C LYS A 840 23.52 -4.29 57.51
N TYR A 841 23.42 -3.41 56.52
CA TYR A 841 23.13 -3.82 55.14
C TYR A 841 24.30 -4.66 54.58
N PRO A 842 24.06 -5.90 54.10
CA PRO A 842 25.11 -6.84 53.70
C PRO A 842 25.98 -6.39 52.51
N PHE A 843 25.51 -5.42 51.71
CA PHE A 843 26.22 -4.94 50.52
C PHE A 843 26.64 -3.46 50.62
N LYS A 844 26.79 -2.95 51.85
CA LYS A 844 27.15 -1.54 52.12
C LYS A 844 28.48 -1.14 51.48
N ASP A 845 29.47 -2.02 51.54
CA ASP A 845 30.84 -1.75 51.06
C ASP A 845 30.95 -1.78 49.52
N TYR A 846 30.11 -2.60 48.86
CA TYR A 846 30.08 -2.68 47.40
C TYR A 846 29.60 -1.38 46.75
N PHE A 847 28.57 -0.74 47.33
CA PHE A 847 28.01 0.51 46.81
C PHE A 847 28.54 1.76 47.52
N LYS A 848 29.37 1.62 48.57
CA LYS A 848 29.88 2.71 49.41
C LYS A 848 28.75 3.65 49.90
N ILE A 849 27.64 3.06 50.38
CA ILE A 849 26.45 3.83 50.80
C ILE A 849 26.65 4.35 52.24
N GLU A 850 26.53 5.66 52.41
CA GLU A 850 26.40 6.30 53.72
C GLU A 850 24.92 6.24 54.18
N LEU A 851 24.67 5.59 55.31
CA LEU A 851 23.35 5.38 55.92
C LEU A 851 23.32 6.13 57.26
N GLY A 852 22.25 6.88 57.55
CA GLY A 852 22.11 7.63 58.80
C GLY A 852 21.38 8.99 58.73
N GLU A 853 20.83 9.40 57.59
CA GLU A 853 20.16 10.71 57.44
C GLU A 853 18.67 10.66 57.82
N SER A 854 17.91 9.71 57.26
CA SER A 854 16.50 9.47 57.61
C SER A 854 16.07 8.05 57.21
N LEU A 855 15.18 7.43 58.00
CA LEU A 855 14.79 6.02 57.81
C LEU A 855 14.14 5.75 56.45
N GLU A 856 13.32 6.68 55.95
CA GLU A 856 12.68 6.56 54.63
C GLU A 856 13.67 6.72 53.47
N SER A 857 14.61 7.66 53.57
CA SER A 857 15.66 7.85 52.55
C SER A 857 16.64 6.67 52.52
N ASP A 858 17.06 6.18 53.69
CA ASP A 858 17.98 5.06 53.81
C ASP A 858 17.35 3.76 53.29
N MET A 859 16.06 3.53 53.55
CA MET A 859 15.31 2.41 52.98
C MET A 859 15.19 2.53 51.45
N GLN A 860 14.99 3.73 50.90
CA GLN A 860 14.99 3.93 49.45
C GLN A 860 16.37 3.61 48.84
N LYS A 861 17.47 4.12 49.43
CA LYS A 861 18.85 3.84 48.99
C LYS A 861 19.13 2.33 48.99
N ILE A 862 18.72 1.62 50.04
CA ILE A 862 18.88 0.16 50.16
C ILE A 862 18.03 -0.58 49.12
N VAL A 863 16.76 -0.22 48.94
CA VAL A 863 15.89 -0.84 47.93
C VAL A 863 16.44 -0.63 46.52
N VAL A 864 16.94 0.57 46.21
CA VAL A 864 17.59 0.86 44.91
C VAL A 864 18.84 0.00 44.74
N SER A 865 19.70 -0.11 45.75
CA SER A 865 20.93 -0.91 45.69
C SER A 865 20.69 -2.42 45.55
N TYR A 866 19.65 -2.96 46.18
CA TYR A 866 19.28 -4.37 45.97
C TYR A 866 18.62 -4.59 44.60
N LYS A 867 17.86 -3.60 44.11
CA LYS A 867 17.27 -3.61 42.77
C LYS A 867 18.37 -3.64 41.70
N THR A 868 19.45 -2.88 41.84
CA THR A 868 20.57 -2.90 40.89
C THR A 868 21.33 -4.24 40.89
N ILE A 869 21.57 -4.86 42.05
CA ILE A 869 22.12 -6.22 42.12
C ILE A 869 21.20 -7.21 41.39
N THR A 870 19.91 -7.17 41.70
CA THR A 870 18.93 -8.08 41.08
C THR A 870 18.85 -7.89 39.56
N GLN A 871 18.97 -6.65 39.08
CA GLN A 871 19.04 -6.33 37.65
C GLN A 871 20.25 -6.97 36.98
N VAL A 872 21.44 -6.92 37.58
CA VAL A 872 22.65 -7.57 37.00
C VAL A 872 22.44 -9.07 36.77
N PHE A 873 21.88 -9.79 37.74
CA PHE A 873 21.61 -11.23 37.57
C PHE A 873 20.46 -11.51 36.59
N GLN A 874 19.43 -10.66 36.57
CA GLN A 874 18.36 -10.74 35.56
C GLN A 874 18.89 -10.50 34.14
N ASP A 875 19.79 -9.54 33.95
CA ASP A 875 20.44 -9.26 32.67
C ASP A 875 21.24 -10.48 32.19
N ILE A 876 22.04 -11.09 33.08
CA ILE A 876 22.81 -12.31 32.77
C ILE A 876 21.87 -13.47 32.43
N GLN A 877 20.79 -13.66 33.20
CA GLN A 877 19.80 -14.69 32.93
C GLN A 877 19.13 -14.51 31.56
N ASN A 878 18.83 -13.26 31.21
CA ASN A 878 18.26 -12.91 29.91
C ASN A 878 19.23 -13.18 28.76
N LEU A 879 20.51 -12.84 28.92
CA LEU A 879 21.52 -12.94 27.87
C LEU A 879 22.13 -14.34 27.72
N ALA A 880 22.07 -15.19 28.75
CA ALA A 880 22.66 -16.55 28.75
C ALA A 880 22.26 -17.42 27.52
N PRO A 881 21.00 -17.43 27.04
CA PRO A 881 20.61 -18.18 25.84
C PRO A 881 21.33 -17.72 24.56
N LEU A 882 21.72 -16.44 24.47
CA LEU A 882 22.32 -15.86 23.27
C LEU A 882 23.78 -16.28 23.09
N VAL A 883 24.48 -16.56 24.20
CA VAL A 883 25.90 -16.98 24.20
C VAL A 883 26.09 -18.29 23.42
N LYS A 884 25.10 -19.19 23.42
CA LYS A 884 25.14 -20.45 22.67
C LYS A 884 25.22 -20.25 21.14
N PHE A 885 24.81 -19.09 20.64
CA PHE A 885 24.79 -18.77 19.22
C PHE A 885 25.89 -17.77 18.79
N GLN A 886 26.85 -17.46 19.67
CA GLN A 886 27.89 -16.45 19.42
C GLN A 886 28.66 -16.70 18.10
N ASN A 887 28.90 -17.96 17.75
CA ASN A 887 29.63 -18.35 16.54
C ASN A 887 28.74 -18.49 15.28
N LYS A 888 27.42 -18.36 15.42
CA LYS A 888 26.43 -18.53 14.34
C LYS A 888 25.45 -17.35 14.28
N LYS A 889 25.94 -16.19 13.84
CA LYS A 889 25.16 -14.93 13.78
C LYS A 889 23.80 -15.09 13.06
N GLY A 890 23.72 -15.85 11.96
CA GLY A 890 22.46 -16.08 11.25
C GLY A 890 21.41 -16.90 12.02
N GLU A 891 21.83 -17.91 12.80
CA GLU A 891 20.91 -18.66 13.67
C GLU A 891 20.49 -17.82 14.88
N LEU A 892 21.41 -17.01 15.42
CA LEU A 892 21.13 -16.05 16.48
C LEU A 892 20.00 -15.08 16.08
N ILE A 893 20.08 -14.49 14.88
CA ILE A 893 19.05 -13.60 14.36
C ILE A 893 17.68 -14.28 14.28
N LYS A 894 17.62 -15.51 13.75
CA LYS A 894 16.37 -16.29 13.69
C LYS A 894 15.82 -16.61 15.09
N PHE A 895 16.70 -16.91 16.04
CA PHE A 895 16.32 -17.14 17.44
C PHE A 895 15.75 -15.87 18.08
N LEU A 896 16.41 -14.72 17.85
CA LEU A 896 15.96 -13.42 18.34
C LEU A 896 14.55 -13.11 17.85
N ILE A 897 14.34 -13.20 16.54
CA ILE A 897 13.04 -12.94 15.89
C ILE A 897 11.95 -13.91 16.37
N ARG A 898 12.26 -15.20 16.58
CA ARG A 898 11.23 -16.21 16.89
C ARG A 898 10.86 -16.27 18.37
N LYS A 899 11.81 -16.08 19.27
CA LYS A 899 11.61 -16.39 20.71
C LYS A 899 12.06 -15.30 21.68
N TYR A 900 12.98 -14.43 21.30
CA TYR A 900 13.59 -13.51 22.27
C TYR A 900 12.98 -12.11 22.23
N CYS A 901 12.75 -11.55 21.04
CA CYS A 901 12.28 -10.19 20.88
C CYS A 901 10.80 -10.05 21.24
N GLN A 902 10.52 -9.11 22.15
CA GLN A 902 9.17 -8.68 22.52
C GLN A 902 8.66 -7.68 21.51
N TYR A 903 9.51 -6.73 21.11
CA TYR A 903 9.17 -5.68 20.17
C TYR A 903 10.03 -5.87 18.92
N LEU A 904 9.42 -5.81 17.75
CA LEU A 904 10.12 -6.09 16.50
C LEU A 904 9.77 -4.99 15.51
N LEU A 905 10.73 -4.12 15.16
CA LEU A 905 10.50 -2.99 14.22
C LEU A 905 11.07 -3.34 12.86
N VAL A 906 10.22 -3.61 11.88
CA VAL A 906 10.62 -4.27 10.63
C VAL A 906 10.09 -3.46 9.44
N THR A 907 10.88 -3.39 8.37
CA THR A 907 10.45 -2.87 7.06
C THR A 907 9.71 -3.96 6.26
N PRO A 908 8.86 -3.59 5.29
CA PRO A 908 8.22 -4.54 4.38
C PRO A 908 9.18 -5.54 3.72
N GLU A 909 10.40 -5.10 3.39
CA GLU A 909 11.44 -5.93 2.77
C GLU A 909 12.07 -6.92 3.76
N THR A 910 12.37 -6.46 4.98
CA THR A 910 12.91 -7.32 6.05
C THR A 910 11.87 -8.32 6.55
N LEU A 911 10.59 -7.96 6.56
CA LEU A 911 9.46 -8.85 6.87
C LEU A 911 9.49 -10.11 5.99
N ILE A 912 9.64 -9.92 4.69
CA ILE A 912 9.63 -10.99 3.69
C ILE A 912 10.96 -11.75 3.69
N SER A 913 12.09 -11.05 3.58
CA SER A 913 13.41 -11.67 3.44
C SER A 913 13.82 -12.52 4.66
N GLN A 914 13.47 -12.09 5.88
CA GLN A 914 13.74 -12.84 7.11
C GLN A 914 12.59 -13.76 7.55
N LYS A 915 11.51 -13.84 6.75
CA LYS A 915 10.29 -14.61 7.06
C LYS A 915 9.71 -14.32 8.45
N VAL A 916 9.74 -13.05 8.86
CA VAL A 916 9.25 -12.60 10.17
C VAL A 916 7.74 -12.86 10.33
N TYR A 917 6.98 -12.76 9.23
CA TYR A 917 5.53 -13.00 9.21
C TYR A 917 5.13 -14.42 9.68
N GLN A 918 6.05 -15.40 9.65
CA GLN A 918 5.78 -16.75 10.18
C GLN A 918 5.70 -16.80 11.71
N THR A 919 6.13 -15.73 12.39
CA THR A 919 6.09 -15.65 13.85
C THR A 919 4.76 -15.05 14.31
N LYS A 920 4.22 -15.59 15.40
CA LYS A 920 2.96 -15.12 15.98
C LYS A 920 3.19 -13.93 16.90
N PHE A 921 2.33 -12.92 16.79
CA PHE A 921 2.35 -11.68 17.56
C PHE A 921 0.99 -11.45 18.21
N ASP A 922 0.99 -10.91 19.42
CA ASP A 922 -0.24 -10.51 20.12
C ASP A 922 -0.73 -9.13 19.64
N SER A 923 0.18 -8.30 19.14
CA SER A 923 -0.14 -6.96 18.65
C SER A 923 0.64 -6.61 17.38
N ILE A 924 -0.02 -5.95 16.44
CA ILE A 924 0.60 -5.46 15.20
C ILE A 924 0.32 -3.96 15.10
N VAL A 925 1.38 -3.17 14.94
CA VAL A 925 1.34 -1.73 14.74
C VAL A 925 1.89 -1.43 13.35
N CYS A 926 1.04 -1.02 12.42
CA CYS A 926 1.43 -0.66 11.06
C CYS A 926 1.53 0.86 10.94
N ILE A 927 2.67 1.35 10.44
CA ILE A 927 2.95 2.77 10.29
C ILE A 927 3.10 3.11 8.81
N GLY A 928 2.27 4.03 8.32
CA GLY A 928 2.38 4.63 7.01
C GLY A 928 1.43 4.03 5.99
N GLU A 929 0.95 4.88 5.09
CA GLU A 929 -0.06 4.55 4.09
C GLU A 929 0.49 3.90 2.82
N ASN A 930 1.79 4.07 2.59
CA ASN A 930 2.48 3.62 1.38
C ASN A 930 2.94 2.16 1.47
N ILE A 931 2.71 1.48 2.60
CA ILE A 931 3.01 0.05 2.71
C ILE A 931 1.91 -0.73 1.97
N PRO A 932 2.26 -1.65 1.06
CA PRO A 932 1.27 -2.48 0.37
C PRO A 932 0.40 -3.28 1.34
N GLN A 933 -0.91 -3.32 1.08
CA GLN A 933 -1.90 -4.00 1.94
C GLN A 933 -1.53 -5.46 2.23
N PHE A 934 -0.98 -6.17 1.23
CA PHE A 934 -0.55 -7.55 1.37
C PHE A 934 0.49 -7.74 2.50
N ASN A 935 1.40 -6.76 2.70
CA ASN A 935 2.43 -6.85 3.73
C ASN A 935 1.86 -6.71 5.14
N TRP A 936 0.75 -5.99 5.32
CA TRP A 936 0.03 -5.93 6.60
C TRP A 936 -0.74 -7.22 6.87
N PHE A 937 -1.32 -7.78 5.81
CA PHE A 937 -2.11 -8.99 5.88
C PHE A 937 -1.26 -10.20 6.29
N LEU A 938 -0.05 -10.35 5.74
CA LEU A 938 0.84 -11.49 5.99
C LEU A 938 1.02 -11.88 7.47
N PRO A 939 1.43 -11.00 8.40
CA PRO A 939 1.60 -11.35 9.81
C PRO A 939 0.28 -11.61 10.57
N MET A 940 -0.87 -11.28 9.97
CA MET A 940 -2.20 -11.53 10.53
C MET A 940 -2.73 -12.93 10.16
N VAL A 941 -2.29 -13.47 9.01
CA VAL A 941 -2.71 -14.80 8.51
C VAL A 941 -2.36 -15.89 9.52
N ASN A 942 -3.35 -16.74 9.84
CA ASN A 942 -3.21 -17.89 10.74
C ASN A 942 -2.71 -17.52 12.15
N ASN A 943 -2.96 -16.27 12.56
CA ASN A 943 -2.63 -15.74 13.88
C ASN A 943 -3.89 -15.51 14.73
N ALA A 944 -4.48 -16.60 15.22
CA ALA A 944 -5.64 -16.57 16.11
C ALA A 944 -5.39 -15.87 17.47
N TYR A 945 -4.13 -15.61 17.83
CA TYR A 945 -3.76 -14.97 19.10
C TYR A 945 -3.65 -13.44 18.97
N LEU A 946 -3.84 -12.89 17.77
CA LEU A 946 -3.76 -11.46 17.54
C LEU A 946 -4.90 -10.76 18.29
N ARG A 947 -4.53 -9.88 19.22
CA ARG A 947 -5.46 -9.14 20.08
C ARG A 947 -5.66 -7.70 19.62
N ARG A 948 -4.62 -7.11 19.02
CA ARG A 948 -4.59 -5.67 18.70
C ARG A 948 -4.00 -5.41 17.32
N VAL A 949 -4.66 -4.56 16.55
CA VAL A 949 -4.15 -4.02 15.30
C VAL A 949 -4.25 -2.50 15.36
N VAL A 950 -3.12 -1.81 15.35
CA VAL A 950 -3.06 -0.35 15.32
C VAL A 950 -2.50 0.09 13.98
N VAL A 951 -3.23 0.95 13.26
CA VAL A 951 -2.81 1.45 11.96
C VAL A 951 -2.70 2.97 12.02
N LEU A 952 -1.49 3.49 11.74
CA LEU A 952 -1.21 4.92 11.67
C LEU A 952 -0.96 5.33 10.22
N GLY A 953 -1.63 6.38 9.75
CA GLY A 953 -1.47 6.87 8.38
C GLY A 953 -2.28 8.14 8.13
N ASP A 954 -1.96 8.89 7.08
CA ASP A 954 -2.67 10.11 6.66
C ASP A 954 -3.94 9.82 5.82
N PHE A 955 -4.88 9.10 6.42
CA PHE A 955 -6.07 8.60 5.74
C PHE A 955 -6.99 9.72 5.26
N SER A 956 -6.86 10.92 5.81
CA SER A 956 -7.58 12.12 5.36
C SER A 956 -7.29 12.46 3.90
N ARG A 957 -6.08 12.19 3.41
CA ARG A 957 -5.65 12.54 2.05
C ARG A 957 -5.63 11.36 1.09
N SER A 958 -5.18 10.19 1.54
CA SER A 958 -4.85 9.08 0.64
C SER A 958 -6.04 8.17 0.34
N ASN A 959 -6.26 7.90 -0.95
CA ASN A 959 -7.13 6.83 -1.41
C ASN A 959 -6.44 5.46 -1.49
N LYS A 960 -5.12 5.39 -1.26
CA LYS A 960 -4.36 4.13 -1.40
C LYS A 960 -4.64 3.15 -0.26
N SER A 961 -5.20 3.64 0.85
CA SER A 961 -5.55 2.83 2.02
C SER A 961 -7.04 2.52 2.06
N ARG A 962 -7.38 1.23 1.96
CA ARG A 962 -8.76 0.71 2.08
C ARG A 962 -9.42 1.08 3.41
N TRP A 963 -8.63 1.30 4.47
CA TRP A 963 -9.10 1.69 5.79
C TRP A 963 -10.01 2.94 5.78
N ARG A 964 -9.74 3.90 4.87
CA ARG A 964 -10.60 5.09 4.69
C ARG A 964 -12.01 4.71 4.24
N PHE A 965 -12.15 3.71 3.37
CA PHE A 965 -13.42 3.36 2.72
C PHE A 965 -14.23 2.33 3.51
N LEU A 966 -13.59 1.58 4.40
CA LEU A 966 -14.29 0.67 5.32
C LEU A 966 -15.16 1.42 6.34
N GLY A 967 -14.94 2.73 6.54
CA GLY A 967 -15.75 3.55 7.43
C GLY A 967 -15.48 3.32 8.91
N VAL A 968 -14.38 2.65 9.25
CA VAL A 968 -13.91 2.44 10.64
C VAL A 968 -13.66 3.80 11.29
N PRO A 969 -14.13 4.03 12.53
CA PRO A 969 -13.89 5.29 13.22
C PRO A 969 -12.38 5.52 13.38
N SER A 970 -11.88 6.62 12.81
CA SER A 970 -10.48 7.02 12.94
C SER A 970 -10.33 8.13 13.97
N ILE A 971 -9.26 8.04 14.77
CA ILE A 971 -8.86 9.10 15.70
C ILE A 971 -7.99 10.08 14.92
N LYS A 972 -8.43 11.33 14.84
CA LYS A 972 -7.81 12.38 14.02
C LYS A 972 -6.82 13.19 14.83
N LEU A 973 -5.54 13.10 14.50
CA LEU A 973 -4.54 14.04 15.02
C LEU A 973 -4.57 15.31 14.18
N ARG A 974 -4.76 16.47 14.80
CA ARG A 974 -4.81 17.77 14.10
C ARG A 974 -3.75 18.76 14.56
N LYS A 975 -3.07 18.47 15.67
CA LYS A 975 -1.88 19.21 16.14
C LYS A 975 -0.63 18.72 15.38
N VAL A 976 0.03 19.61 14.66
CA VAL A 976 1.21 19.31 13.81
C VAL A 976 2.40 20.17 14.24
N SER A 977 3.59 19.57 14.33
CA SER A 977 4.84 20.24 14.68
C SER A 977 5.50 20.96 13.48
N SER A 978 4.70 21.62 12.64
CA SER A 978 5.17 22.42 11.50
C SER A 978 4.81 23.88 11.70
N ARG A 979 5.63 24.80 11.17
CA ARG A 979 5.37 26.25 11.25
C ARG A 979 4.00 26.64 10.71
N GLN A 980 3.36 27.61 11.34
CA GLN A 980 2.05 28.14 10.91
C GLN A 980 2.07 28.67 9.47
N GLU A 981 3.20 29.22 9.00
CA GLU A 981 3.31 29.68 7.61
C GLU A 981 3.13 28.54 6.60
N PHE A 982 3.55 27.32 6.93
CA PHE A 982 3.50 26.18 6.01
C PHE A 982 2.06 25.66 5.86
N LEU A 983 1.28 25.69 6.95
CA LEU A 983 -0.11 25.20 6.94
C LEU A 983 -0.98 25.94 5.91
N GLN A 984 -0.68 27.20 5.59
CA GLN A 984 -1.44 27.98 4.60
C GLN A 984 -1.46 27.32 3.21
N TYR A 985 -0.50 26.44 2.91
CA TYR A 985 -0.34 25.80 1.62
C TYR A 985 -1.04 24.46 1.47
N TYR A 986 -1.44 23.80 2.57
CA TYR A 986 -2.01 22.45 2.51
C TYR A 986 -3.15 22.21 3.51
N ASN A 987 -3.38 23.08 4.49
CA ASN A 987 -4.42 22.88 5.51
C ASN A 987 -5.84 22.78 4.92
N TYR A 988 -6.07 23.36 3.74
CA TYR A 988 -7.34 23.22 3.02
C TYR A 988 -7.68 21.75 2.73
N GLU A 989 -6.69 20.86 2.56
CA GLU A 989 -6.88 19.42 2.35
C GLU A 989 -7.50 18.74 3.57
N TYR A 990 -7.16 19.22 4.76
CA TYR A 990 -7.62 18.73 6.06
C TYR A 990 -8.82 19.54 6.59
N ASN A 991 -9.63 20.11 5.70
CA ASN A 991 -10.77 20.96 6.05
C ASN A 991 -10.42 22.17 6.95
N ASN A 992 -9.18 22.65 6.87
CA ASN A 992 -8.63 23.69 7.74
C ASN A 992 -8.63 23.34 9.24
N GLU A 993 -8.63 22.04 9.58
CA GLU A 993 -8.63 21.57 10.97
C GLU A 993 -7.21 21.56 11.59
N LEU A 994 -6.13 21.66 10.81
CA LEU A 994 -4.77 21.56 11.35
C LEU A 994 -4.37 22.79 12.17
N ILE A 995 -3.67 22.53 13.27
CA ILE A 995 -3.17 23.52 14.22
C ILE A 995 -1.66 23.33 14.40
N SER A 996 -0.89 24.40 14.24
CA SER A 996 0.56 24.41 14.46
C SER A 996 0.90 24.41 15.96
N VAL A 997 1.79 23.50 16.38
CA VAL A 997 2.39 23.43 17.72
C VAL A 997 3.92 23.50 17.63
N TYR A 998 4.42 24.33 16.72
CA TYR A 998 5.86 24.47 16.47
C TYR A 998 6.56 25.21 17.62
N ASN A 999 7.54 24.57 18.25
CA ASN A 999 8.31 25.10 19.39
C ASN A 999 9.74 25.55 19.03
N GLY A 1000 10.09 25.60 17.74
CA GLY A 1000 11.44 25.94 17.27
C GLY A 1000 11.69 27.45 17.13
N ALA A 1001 12.86 27.82 16.59
CA ALA A 1001 13.26 29.21 16.41
C ALA A 1001 12.31 29.96 15.45
N ALA A 1002 12.01 31.23 15.73
CA ALA A 1002 11.12 32.03 14.89
C ALA A 1002 11.64 32.22 13.45
N ALA A 1003 12.95 32.14 13.23
CA ALA A 1003 13.57 32.26 11.91
C ALA A 1003 14.72 31.26 11.71
N ASN A 1004 15.06 31.01 10.44
CA ASN A 1004 16.19 30.16 10.07
C ASN A 1004 17.46 31.02 9.98
N GLY A 1005 18.48 30.69 10.78
CA GLY A 1005 19.74 31.44 10.80
C GLY A 1005 20.43 31.44 9.45
N GLY A 1006 20.83 32.61 8.97
CA GLY A 1006 21.48 32.80 7.67
C GLY A 1006 20.52 32.97 6.49
N PHE A 1007 19.21 32.89 6.70
CA PHE A 1007 18.18 33.07 5.67
C PHE A 1007 17.19 34.17 6.03
N GLU A 1008 16.85 35.04 5.07
CA GLU A 1008 15.80 36.06 5.28
C GLU A 1008 14.44 35.40 5.54
N LYS A 1009 14.11 34.36 4.75
CA LYS A 1009 12.82 33.65 4.80
C LYS A 1009 12.98 32.22 5.29
N THR A 1010 11.95 31.74 5.99
CA THR A 1010 11.86 30.36 6.49
C THR A 1010 11.51 29.38 5.36
N HIS A 1011 10.79 29.87 4.35
CA HIS A 1011 10.44 29.13 3.14
C HIS A 1011 10.53 30.04 1.92
N GLN A 1012 10.97 29.49 0.79
CA GLN A 1012 11.16 30.27 -0.45
C GLN A 1012 11.24 29.38 -1.68
N ILE A 1013 10.72 29.90 -2.80
CA ILE A 1013 11.02 29.38 -4.14
C ILE A 1013 12.20 30.16 -4.70
N ILE A 1014 13.23 29.43 -5.10
CA ILE A 1014 14.46 29.94 -5.70
C ILE A 1014 14.41 29.63 -7.20
N PRO A 1015 14.18 30.62 -8.06
CA PRO A 1015 14.16 30.41 -9.51
C PRO A 1015 15.57 30.06 -10.01
N VAL A 1016 15.66 29.07 -10.90
CA VAL A 1016 16.91 28.64 -11.54
C VAL A 1016 16.67 28.54 -13.04
N ASP A 1017 17.61 29.03 -13.83
CA ASP A 1017 17.54 28.99 -15.30
C ASP A 1017 17.68 27.55 -15.81
N VAL A 1018 16.77 27.19 -16.71
CA VAL A 1018 16.55 25.80 -17.15
C VAL A 1018 17.44 25.49 -18.36
N GLU A 1019 18.60 24.89 -18.12
CA GLU A 1019 19.24 24.03 -19.11
C GLU A 1019 18.83 22.58 -18.82
N SER A 1020 17.66 22.17 -19.30
CA SER A 1020 17.12 20.83 -19.08
C SER A 1020 17.32 19.94 -20.30
N ASN A 1021 17.80 18.72 -20.08
CA ASN A 1021 17.45 17.59 -20.95
C ASN A 1021 16.05 17.08 -20.56
N GLU A 1022 15.38 16.29 -21.41
CA GLU A 1022 14.01 15.76 -21.17
C GLU A 1022 13.82 14.99 -19.83
N SER A 1023 14.90 14.65 -19.10
CA SER A 1023 14.85 13.80 -17.90
C SER A 1023 15.58 14.29 -16.63
N VAL A 1024 16.51 15.26 -16.71
CA VAL A 1024 17.33 15.73 -15.56
C VAL A 1024 17.72 17.22 -15.70
N SER A 1025 17.78 17.97 -14.60
CA SER A 1025 18.23 19.38 -14.53
C SER A 1025 19.50 19.49 -13.71
N VAL A 1026 20.61 19.81 -14.39
CA VAL A 1026 21.94 19.90 -13.76
C VAL A 1026 22.03 21.10 -12.85
N ASN A 1027 21.58 22.28 -13.32
CA ASN A 1027 21.64 23.52 -12.55
C ASN A 1027 20.86 23.41 -11.24
N GLU A 1028 19.68 22.79 -11.24
CA GLU A 1028 18.91 22.59 -10.02
C GLU A 1028 19.60 21.62 -9.04
N ALA A 1029 20.19 20.53 -9.55
CA ALA A 1029 20.91 19.56 -8.72
C ALA A 1029 22.12 20.22 -8.08
N GLU A 1030 22.92 20.94 -8.86
CA GLU A 1030 24.11 21.64 -8.36
C GLU A 1030 23.76 22.75 -7.36
N TYR A 1031 22.68 23.50 -7.61
CA TYR A 1031 22.19 24.53 -6.69
C TYR A 1031 21.68 23.91 -5.38
N SER A 1032 20.93 22.82 -5.44
CA SER A 1032 20.42 22.11 -4.26
C SER A 1032 21.57 21.62 -3.37
N VAL A 1033 22.63 21.09 -3.98
CA VAL A 1033 23.84 20.67 -3.26
C VAL A 1033 24.61 21.86 -2.69
N ALA A 1034 24.75 22.96 -3.44
CA ALA A 1034 25.39 24.18 -2.95
C ALA A 1034 24.63 24.80 -1.76
N LEU A 1035 23.29 24.77 -1.79
CA LEU A 1035 22.45 25.20 -0.69
C LEU A 1035 22.66 24.33 0.57
N TYR A 1036 22.75 23.01 0.40
CA TYR A 1036 23.11 22.10 1.49
C TYR A 1036 24.50 22.41 2.07
N GLN A 1037 25.50 22.62 1.22
CA GLN A 1037 26.85 22.99 1.65
C GLN A 1037 26.83 24.30 2.46
N TYR A 1038 26.06 25.30 2.00
CA TYR A 1038 25.87 26.55 2.71
C TYR A 1038 25.26 26.34 4.11
N MET A 1039 24.18 25.56 4.24
CA MET A 1039 23.58 25.24 5.54
C MET A 1039 24.56 24.55 6.48
N ARG A 1040 25.35 23.60 5.99
CA ARG A 1040 26.40 22.93 6.78
C ARG A 1040 27.49 23.90 7.22
N LEU A 1041 27.84 24.88 6.39
CA LEU A 1041 28.79 25.93 6.73
C LEU A 1041 28.28 26.87 7.84
N LEU A 1042 26.98 27.06 7.95
CA LEU A 1042 26.33 27.80 9.05
C LEU A 1042 26.18 26.98 10.35
N GLY A 1043 26.46 25.68 10.30
CA GLY A 1043 26.42 24.78 11.45
C GLY A 1043 25.13 23.97 11.61
N TYR A 1044 24.23 23.96 10.61
CA TYR A 1044 23.04 23.12 10.63
C TYR A 1044 23.45 21.64 10.67
N PRO A 1045 22.83 20.78 11.50
CA PRO A 1045 23.17 19.36 11.55
C PRO A 1045 22.76 18.63 10.26
N ALA A 1046 23.67 17.80 9.73
CA ALA A 1046 23.43 17.02 8.50
C ALA A 1046 22.17 16.12 8.54
N PRO A 1047 21.86 15.38 9.63
CA PRO A 1047 20.68 14.52 9.65
C PRO A 1047 19.34 15.29 9.63
N GLU A 1048 19.33 16.57 10.00
CA GLU A 1048 18.13 17.42 9.98
C GLU A 1048 17.82 18.00 8.59
N ILE A 1049 18.71 17.80 7.61
CA ILE A 1049 18.53 18.31 6.24
C ILE A 1049 18.28 17.15 5.29
N SER A 1050 17.19 17.25 4.54
CA SER A 1050 16.81 16.30 3.50
C SER A 1050 16.70 16.99 2.15
N ILE A 1051 17.16 16.32 1.10
CA ILE A 1051 17.02 16.76 -0.29
C ILE A 1051 16.02 15.85 -1.00
N ILE A 1052 14.93 16.42 -1.52
CA ILE A 1052 13.90 15.69 -2.26
C ILE A 1052 14.11 15.91 -3.76
N ALA A 1053 14.14 14.81 -4.50
CA ALA A 1053 14.14 14.79 -5.95
C ALA A 1053 12.77 14.34 -6.48
N MET A 1054 12.24 15.04 -7.50
CA MET A 1054 10.95 14.68 -8.12
C MET A 1054 11.02 13.42 -9.01
N ASN A 1055 12.22 12.99 -9.40
CA ASN A 1055 12.45 11.86 -10.30
C ASN A 1055 13.64 11.03 -9.82
N ALA A 1056 13.61 9.72 -10.08
CA ALA A 1056 14.71 8.81 -9.78
C ALA A 1056 16.04 9.24 -10.45
N HIS A 1057 15.99 9.72 -11.69
CA HIS A 1057 17.18 10.22 -12.39
C HIS A 1057 17.77 11.47 -11.74
N GLN A 1058 16.92 12.41 -11.33
CA GLN A 1058 17.34 13.62 -10.61
C GLN A 1058 17.95 13.26 -9.24
N LYS A 1059 17.39 12.26 -8.54
CA LYS A 1059 17.96 11.73 -7.29
C LYS A 1059 19.39 11.22 -7.50
N VAL A 1060 19.60 10.37 -8.49
CA VAL A 1060 20.93 9.82 -8.79
C VAL A 1060 21.91 10.95 -9.13
N LEU A 1061 21.49 11.94 -9.93
CA LEU A 1061 22.36 13.09 -10.22
C LEU A 1061 22.74 13.86 -8.95
N ILE A 1062 21.78 14.15 -8.07
CA ILE A 1062 22.05 14.85 -6.80
C ILE A 1062 23.04 14.04 -5.95
N GLU A 1063 22.90 12.72 -5.88
CA GLU A 1063 23.83 11.84 -5.17
C GLU A 1063 25.23 11.84 -5.80
N GLU A 1064 25.34 11.88 -7.13
CA GLU A 1064 26.62 12.00 -7.85
C GLU A 1064 27.31 13.33 -7.55
N VAL A 1065 26.56 14.44 -7.61
CA VAL A 1065 27.07 15.79 -7.32
C VAL A 1065 27.47 15.90 -5.85
N LEU A 1066 26.68 15.34 -4.92
CA LEU A 1066 27.03 15.25 -3.50
C LEU A 1066 28.33 14.46 -3.30
N ASN A 1067 28.50 13.34 -4.00
CA ASN A 1067 29.71 12.53 -3.87
C ASN A 1067 30.94 13.28 -4.40
N ALA A 1068 30.80 13.99 -5.52
CA ALA A 1068 31.88 14.78 -6.11
C ALA A 1068 32.29 15.98 -5.25
N LYS A 1069 31.32 16.69 -4.64
CA LYS A 1069 31.58 17.95 -3.91
C LYS A 1069 31.78 17.77 -2.39
N CYS A 1070 31.09 16.83 -1.77
CA CYS A 1070 31.13 16.61 -0.32
C CYS A 1070 31.95 15.37 0.09
N GLY A 1071 32.13 14.40 -0.83
CA GLY A 1071 32.86 13.14 -0.61
C GLY A 1071 32.09 12.12 0.26
N LYS A 1072 32.00 10.85 -0.17
CA LYS A 1072 31.60 9.72 0.70
C LYS A 1072 32.82 9.16 1.43
N GLY A 1073 33.07 9.58 2.67
CA GLY A 1073 34.18 9.00 3.45
C GLY A 1073 34.20 9.34 4.93
N GLU A 1074 33.96 8.33 5.76
CA GLU A 1074 34.46 8.27 7.13
C GLU A 1074 35.98 8.01 7.12
N SER A 1075 36.79 9.02 6.82
CA SER A 1075 38.22 8.96 7.17
C SER A 1075 38.41 9.29 8.65
N SER A 1076 39.25 8.54 9.33
CA SER A 1076 39.48 8.54 10.79
C SER A 1076 40.12 9.79 11.39
N ASP A 1077 40.31 10.87 10.61
CA ASP A 1077 40.95 12.09 11.08
C ASP A 1077 39.90 13.13 11.50
N SER A 1078 39.85 13.42 12.80
CA SER A 1078 38.84 14.25 13.47
C SER A 1078 39.14 15.76 13.47
N SER A 1079 40.18 16.21 12.77
CA SER A 1079 40.69 17.60 12.84
C SER A 1079 40.13 18.55 11.77
N HIS A 1080 39.43 18.06 10.74
CA HIS A 1080 38.90 18.89 9.64
C HIS A 1080 37.38 18.90 9.59
N PHE A 1081 36.78 20.07 9.30
CA PHE A 1081 35.33 20.22 9.12
C PHE A 1081 34.83 19.30 7.99
N LYS A 1082 33.76 18.56 8.26
CA LYS A 1082 33.11 17.66 7.30
C LYS A 1082 31.70 18.11 6.99
N PHE A 1083 31.36 18.13 5.71
CA PHE A 1083 30.01 18.43 5.25
C PHE A 1083 28.99 17.38 5.70
N GLY A 1084 29.39 16.12 5.93
CA GLY A 1084 28.44 15.05 6.22
C GLY A 1084 27.51 14.76 5.04
N TRP A 1085 26.61 13.79 5.20
CA TRP A 1085 25.74 13.32 4.13
C TRP A 1085 24.26 13.60 4.47
N PRO A 1086 23.49 14.29 3.59
CA PRO A 1086 22.06 14.49 3.80
C PRO A 1086 21.28 13.23 3.41
N THR A 1087 20.04 13.10 3.89
CA THR A 1087 19.13 12.08 3.33
C THR A 1087 18.57 12.57 2.00
N VAL A 1088 18.71 11.75 0.95
CA VAL A 1088 18.21 12.06 -0.39
C VAL A 1088 17.04 11.13 -0.72
N GLU A 1089 15.87 11.72 -0.88
CA GLU A 1089 14.60 10.99 -1.00
C GLU A 1089 13.87 11.31 -2.31
N LEU A 1090 12.95 10.41 -2.68
CA LEU A 1090 11.99 10.64 -3.75
C LEU A 1090 10.72 11.26 -3.17
N ASP A 1091 10.01 12.01 -4.00
CA ASP A 1091 8.75 12.67 -3.66
C ASP A 1091 7.67 11.71 -3.10
N ASP A 1092 7.59 10.47 -3.60
CA ASP A 1092 6.63 9.45 -3.15
C ASP A 1092 6.89 8.90 -1.73
N CYS A 1093 8.14 8.93 -1.27
CA CYS A 1093 8.57 8.32 -0.01
C CYS A 1093 9.09 9.36 0.99
N CYS A 1094 8.67 10.61 0.86
CA CYS A 1094 9.15 11.70 1.67
C CYS A 1094 8.82 11.49 3.16
N ASN A 1095 9.87 11.40 3.98
CA ASN A 1095 9.78 11.36 5.44
C ASN A 1095 9.85 12.78 6.01
N PRO A 1096 9.19 13.05 7.15
CA PRO A 1096 9.29 14.37 7.75
C PRO A 1096 10.71 14.72 8.21
N ASN A 1097 11.16 15.96 7.98
CA ASN A 1097 12.44 16.43 8.52
C ASN A 1097 12.40 17.93 8.82
N SER A 1098 13.40 18.41 9.56
CA SER A 1098 13.49 19.81 9.96
C SER A 1098 13.63 20.75 8.79
N TYR A 1099 14.55 20.44 7.87
CA TYR A 1099 14.85 21.28 6.72
C TYR A 1099 14.76 20.49 5.43
N LEU A 1100 13.98 21.00 4.48
CA LEU A 1100 13.75 20.37 3.19
C LEU A 1100 14.21 21.24 2.04
N ILE A 1101 15.00 20.65 1.15
CA ILE A 1101 15.42 21.23 -0.14
C ILE A 1101 14.77 20.40 -1.25
N ILE A 1102 13.92 21.01 -2.07
CA ILE A 1102 13.16 20.33 -3.12
C ILE A 1102 13.69 20.75 -4.49
N SER A 1103 14.21 19.81 -5.29
CA SER A 1103 14.53 20.06 -6.70
C SER A 1103 13.31 19.72 -7.55
N SER A 1104 12.70 20.75 -8.15
CA SER A 1104 11.40 20.64 -8.86
C SER A 1104 11.50 20.01 -10.25
N PHE A 1105 12.68 19.98 -10.87
CA PHE A 1105 12.97 19.42 -12.19
C PHE A 1105 11.95 19.87 -13.26
N GLY A 1106 11.68 21.17 -13.37
CA GLY A 1106 10.75 21.71 -14.38
C GLY A 1106 9.30 21.22 -14.30
N ARG A 1107 8.93 20.31 -13.37
CA ARG A 1107 7.54 19.97 -13.08
C ARG A 1107 6.86 21.17 -12.43
N LYS A 1108 5.64 21.46 -12.89
CA LYS A 1108 4.88 22.63 -12.44
C LYS A 1108 4.42 22.54 -10.98
N TYR A 1109 4.42 21.35 -10.35
CA TYR A 1109 3.93 21.13 -8.98
C TYR A 1109 4.75 20.07 -8.22
N PRO A 1110 5.36 20.40 -7.06
CA PRO A 1110 5.81 19.36 -6.12
C PRO A 1110 4.58 18.70 -5.48
N LYS A 1111 4.63 17.38 -5.25
CA LYS A 1111 3.56 16.69 -4.51
C LYS A 1111 3.41 17.34 -3.13
N LEU A 1112 2.17 17.57 -2.71
CA LEU A 1112 1.85 18.17 -1.41
C LEU A 1112 2.46 17.41 -0.22
N GLN A 1113 2.79 16.12 -0.39
CA GLN A 1113 3.41 15.31 0.66
C GLN A 1113 4.80 15.88 1.04
N CYS A 1114 5.52 16.40 0.05
CA CYS A 1114 6.80 17.06 0.26
C CYS A 1114 6.65 18.38 1.05
N LEU A 1115 5.52 19.07 0.92
CA LEU A 1115 5.25 20.32 1.65
C LEU A 1115 4.93 20.03 3.13
N ASN A 1116 4.18 18.96 3.40
CA ASN A 1116 3.77 18.56 4.75
C ASN A 1116 4.93 18.00 5.58
N ALA A 1117 5.96 17.49 4.91
CA ALA A 1117 7.12 16.88 5.55
C ALA A 1117 8.01 17.88 6.30
N ALA A 1118 8.01 19.17 5.92
CA ALA A 1118 8.87 20.18 6.53
C ALA A 1118 8.35 20.63 7.90
N THR A 1119 9.24 20.71 8.91
CA THR A 1119 8.89 21.36 10.19
C THR A 1119 9.40 22.79 10.29
N SER A 1120 10.67 23.03 9.96
CA SER A 1120 11.40 24.28 10.26
C SER A 1120 11.82 25.09 9.04
N GLY A 1121 12.15 24.47 7.90
CA GLY A 1121 12.51 25.22 6.69
C GLY A 1121 12.19 24.48 5.40
N LEU A 1122 11.75 25.22 4.39
CA LEU A 1122 11.30 24.68 3.11
C LEU A 1122 11.82 25.51 1.93
N TYR A 1123 12.80 24.98 1.21
CA TYR A 1123 13.44 25.66 0.08
C TYR A 1123 13.19 24.88 -1.22
N ILE A 1124 12.49 25.50 -2.16
CA ILE A 1124 12.15 24.88 -3.45
C ILE A 1124 13.05 25.49 -4.52
N VAL A 1125 13.85 24.66 -5.18
CA VAL A 1125 14.77 25.05 -6.25
C VAL A 1125 14.12 24.73 -7.60
N GLY A 1126 13.92 25.77 -8.40
CA GLY A 1126 13.39 25.70 -9.76
C GLY A 1126 12.20 26.64 -10.02
N ASN A 1127 11.61 26.51 -11.20
CA ASN A 1127 10.59 27.45 -11.71
C ASN A 1127 9.18 27.04 -11.29
N TYR A 1128 8.86 27.21 -10.00
CA TYR A 1128 7.53 26.97 -9.44
C TYR A 1128 6.63 28.23 -9.48
N SER A 1129 5.33 28.04 -9.75
CA SER A 1129 4.32 29.11 -9.84
C SER A 1129 3.10 28.85 -8.95
N GLN A 1130 3.27 28.95 -7.63
CA GLN A 1130 2.15 29.14 -6.71
C GLN A 1130 2.17 30.59 -6.23
N ASN A 1131 1.10 31.34 -6.54
CA ASN A 1131 1.04 32.78 -6.26
C ASN A 1131 1.12 33.14 -4.76
N SER A 1132 1.00 32.14 -3.86
CA SER A 1132 1.09 32.30 -2.41
C SER A 1132 2.48 32.03 -1.84
N PHE A 1133 3.38 31.36 -2.55
CA PHE A 1133 4.74 31.14 -2.08
C PHE A 1133 5.64 32.34 -2.40
N PRO A 1134 6.52 32.76 -1.48
CA PRO A 1134 7.48 33.81 -1.76
C PRO A 1134 8.49 33.34 -2.82
N ARG A 1135 8.40 33.93 -4.02
CA ARG A 1135 9.34 33.72 -5.14
C ARG A 1135 10.28 34.91 -5.26
N LYS A 1136 11.57 34.71 -4.94
CA LYS A 1136 12.66 35.69 -5.08
C LYS A 1136 13.97 34.94 -5.28
N ASN A 1137 15.04 35.64 -5.66
CA ASN A 1137 16.39 35.09 -5.53
C ASN A 1137 16.72 34.84 -4.05
N LEU A 1138 17.61 33.89 -3.78
CA LEU A 1138 17.97 33.52 -2.42
C LEU A 1138 18.60 34.71 -1.70
N THR A 1139 17.99 35.17 -0.61
CA THR A 1139 18.51 36.25 0.23
C THR A 1139 19.06 35.69 1.53
N VAL A 1140 20.37 35.85 1.72
CA VAL A 1140 21.09 35.36 2.90
C VAL A 1140 21.38 36.49 3.88
N VAL A 1141 21.51 36.14 5.16
CA VAL A 1141 21.84 37.08 6.23
C VAL A 1141 23.28 36.87 6.66
N ASN A 1142 24.15 37.85 6.38
CA ASN A 1142 25.56 37.77 6.73
C ASN A 1142 25.76 37.87 8.25
N GLY A 1143 26.48 36.90 8.82
CA GLY A 1143 26.87 36.88 10.24
C GLY A 1143 25.93 36.11 11.17
N GLU A 1144 24.78 35.64 10.69
CA GLU A 1144 23.95 34.67 11.42
C GLU A 1144 24.53 33.26 11.32
N MET A 1145 24.39 32.48 12.39
CA MET A 1145 24.72 31.05 12.42
C MET A 1145 23.47 30.28 12.87
N TYR A 1146 23.44 28.97 12.69
CA TYR A 1146 22.28 28.13 13.06
C TYR A 1146 21.69 28.44 14.45
N ASN A 1147 22.55 28.62 15.47
CA ASN A 1147 22.14 28.90 16.85
C ASN A 1147 22.18 30.38 17.26
N LYS A 1148 22.55 31.29 16.35
CA LYS A 1148 22.74 32.72 16.66
C LYS A 1148 22.01 33.57 15.64
N LEU A 1149 20.83 34.04 16.05
CA LEU A 1149 20.03 35.01 15.30
C LEU A 1149 20.43 36.43 15.67
N ILE A 1150 20.47 37.32 14.68
CA ILE A 1150 20.79 38.74 14.85
C ILE A 1150 19.53 39.56 14.52
N LYS A 1151 19.46 40.82 14.97
CA LYS A 1151 18.41 41.73 14.50
C LYS A 1151 18.63 42.00 13.00
N ARG A 1152 17.60 41.70 12.21
CA ARG A 1152 17.65 41.72 10.75
C ARG A 1152 17.42 43.13 10.21
N ASP A 1153 18.50 43.86 9.97
CA ASP A 1153 18.48 45.16 9.28
C ASP A 1153 18.91 45.01 7.80
N SER A 1154 18.54 45.98 6.95
CA SER A 1154 18.82 45.94 5.50
C SER A 1154 20.32 45.83 5.15
N LYS A 1155 21.22 46.21 6.06
CA LYS A 1155 22.68 46.15 5.87
C LYS A 1155 23.25 44.73 5.89
N HIS A 1156 22.52 43.75 6.41
CA HIS A 1156 22.98 42.37 6.55
C HIS A 1156 22.40 41.42 5.49
N LEU A 1157 21.49 41.90 4.64
CA LEU A 1157 20.84 41.12 3.59
C LEU A 1157 21.70 41.13 2.33
N TYR A 1158 22.00 39.95 1.81
CA TYR A 1158 22.74 39.77 0.56
C TYR A 1158 21.94 38.88 -0.40
N GLU A 1159 21.69 39.37 -1.60
CA GLU A 1159 20.92 38.65 -2.62
C GLU A 1159 21.86 37.82 -3.52
N ILE A 1160 21.59 36.52 -3.57
CA ILE A 1160 22.34 35.56 -4.37
C ILE A 1160 21.65 35.36 -5.73
N VAL A 1161 22.19 36.01 -6.75
CA VAL A 1161 21.74 35.85 -8.15
C VAL A 1161 22.34 34.60 -8.80
N GLY A 1162 21.52 33.59 -9.03
CA GLY A 1162 21.90 32.39 -9.79
C GLY A 1162 22.84 31.42 -9.06
N TYR A 1163 23.17 30.32 -9.74
CA TYR A 1163 23.99 29.24 -9.18
C TYR A 1163 25.46 29.62 -8.99
N ASP A 1164 26.10 30.22 -10.01
CA ASP A 1164 27.53 30.52 -9.97
C ASP A 1164 27.91 31.43 -8.80
N HIS A 1165 27.01 32.35 -8.46
CA HIS A 1165 27.19 33.23 -7.33
C HIS A 1165 27.11 32.49 -5.99
N LEU A 1166 26.13 31.59 -5.81
CA LEU A 1166 26.04 30.75 -4.61
C LEU A 1166 27.29 29.87 -4.47
N ARG A 1167 27.78 29.31 -5.58
CA ARG A 1167 28.98 28.48 -5.61
C ARG A 1167 30.21 29.26 -5.16
N GLN A 1168 30.46 30.43 -5.73
CA GLN A 1168 31.59 31.28 -5.33
C GLN A 1168 31.52 31.65 -3.86
N TYR A 1169 30.32 31.94 -3.36
CA TYR A 1169 30.09 32.27 -1.95
C TYR A 1169 30.38 31.07 -1.03
N VAL A 1170 29.94 29.86 -1.40
CA VAL A 1170 30.26 28.62 -0.68
C VAL A 1170 31.77 28.33 -0.72
N ASP A 1171 32.44 28.51 -1.86
CA ASP A 1171 33.89 28.32 -1.99
C ASP A 1171 34.69 29.31 -1.12
N GLN A 1172 34.23 30.57 -1.01
CA GLN A 1172 34.83 31.54 -0.09
C GLN A 1172 34.60 31.16 1.37
N MET A 1173 33.39 30.74 1.74
CA MET A 1173 33.06 30.34 3.12
C MET A 1173 33.80 29.06 3.54
N THR A 1174 33.96 28.10 2.63
CA THR A 1174 34.74 26.88 2.89
C THR A 1174 36.21 27.19 3.09
N THR A 1175 36.81 28.00 2.21
CA THR A 1175 38.22 28.39 2.35
C THR A 1175 38.47 29.15 3.65
N MET A 1176 37.57 30.06 4.05
CA MET A 1176 37.64 30.73 5.36
C MET A 1176 37.49 29.77 6.55
N ARG A 1177 36.59 28.78 6.46
CA ARG A 1177 36.39 27.80 7.53
C ARG A 1177 37.55 26.80 7.65
N MET A 1178 38.20 26.49 6.52
CA MET A 1178 39.38 25.64 6.48
C MET A 1178 40.65 26.38 6.92
N SER A 1179 40.74 27.70 6.71
CA SER A 1179 41.85 28.52 7.18
C SER A 1179 41.78 28.81 8.69
N THR A 1180 40.57 28.90 9.25
CA THR A 1180 40.34 29.08 10.70
C THR A 1180 40.46 27.79 11.52
N ALA A 1181 40.48 26.62 10.86
CA ALA A 1181 40.74 25.32 11.49
C ALA A 1181 42.22 24.89 11.47
N LYS A 1182 43.09 25.65 10.79
CA LYS A 1182 44.55 25.58 10.93
C LYS A 1182 44.99 26.54 12.03
#